data_AF-D2R0K4-F1
#
_entry.id   AF-D2R0K4-F1
#
_cell.length_a   1.000
_cell.length_b   1.000
_cell.length_c   1.000
_cell.angle_alpha   90.00
_cell.angle_beta   90.00
_cell.angle_gamma   90.00
#
_symmetry.space_group_name_H-M   'P 1'
#
loop_
_entity.id
_entity.type
_entity.pdbx_description
1 polymer ?
#
loop_
_entity_poly.entity_id
_entity_poly.type
_entity_poly.pdbx_seq_one_letter_code
_entity_poly.pdbx_strand_id
1 'polypeptide(L)'
;MLRACLLSLAALATLVLASPVSAQEKPLWLWTSAGAKDGEKAYFRTTFELADAPKSASYIGSCDNSFTLLVNGQELKKHDGWESRLKVDIAKQLRKGKNVVAVIGQNESGIAALHGEILIENADGTKQRLVSNKSWKCSTEAPAGWQMPTFDDSAWKAPHSFGPMGVGPWGDLTGSTAGGSTPVEAMKPLPGFEVELVYSVPKGEQGSWVSMASKPDGTLVVCDQGGSLYSVTPGKTAETTKVEKIDVPIGQAQGLLWANDRLYVVVNGSAAQGSGLYEVTDTNADGQLDKVTLLKKLNGGGEHGPHAVRLGPDGKLYVIAGNFTAVPEGYDPSSPMRNWAEDLLLPRNPDGGGHDPHIMAPGGWIARCDLKGQNWELLSAGLRNAYDFDFNPEGQVFTYDSDMEWDTGTPWYRPTRVNHLVSGGEYGWRNGTGKWPEYSPDSLGAVVNIGMGSPTGVAFGTGAKFPEKYQRALFINDWTYGKLYAVHLAPVGATYTATFEVFVEGRPMPLTDVVIHTDGQMYFTIGGRGTQSGLYRVKYVGSESTAPAAPAADAAAAAARKLRSEIEAFQTKEDPQAVDFCWPHMNSGDRAIRYAARVAIEHQPIAAWKEKAFAETRVTAAINAMIAVARSGDKSMLPQLVEKLGSLPTSRMTEDQLLALSRAYGLAFIRLGKPDAATAKSIADKLLPLFPNQSESVNRELAALLVYLESPAVIEPALKLLSAAQTQEEQLYYVLVLRNISPLLTMEQRKVFFSWISMGQQKGRGGNSFRKFLDRIRTDAAEKLTEADRLALKEVIEGKAFVETVKLETTRQFVHNWQAEDFAASLGDVEKGRSFEKGRAAYEAAQCYKCHRFDGQGGDTGPDITGVGNRFNTQYLVESLVVPSKAISDQYVGSMILTVDGDVITGRVIEENDKVIKVRTDPFALQLVTIAKEDIEQRQQSKISEMPQGLINTLTKEEVLDLIAYLRSGGKKDDKAFQP
;
A
#
# COMPACT_ATOMS: atom_id res chain seq x y z
N MET A 1 60.95 -63.76 30.69
CA MET A 1 59.79 -64.58 31.13
C MET A 1 58.62 -64.24 30.19
N LEU A 2 58.50 -64.85 29.01
CA LEU A 2 57.88 -66.15 28.64
C LEU A 2 56.33 -66.18 28.74
N ARG A 3 55.67 -66.11 27.57
CA ARG A 3 54.43 -66.79 27.08
C ARG A 3 54.01 -66.06 25.79
N ALA A 4 54.22 -66.53 24.55
CA ALA A 4 53.84 -67.77 23.85
C ALA A 4 52.36 -67.86 23.41
N CYS A 5 52.18 -68.05 22.10
CA CYS A 5 51.21 -68.94 21.41
C CYS A 5 49.94 -68.39 20.70
N LEU A 6 49.97 -68.58 19.35
CA LEU A 6 49.12 -69.46 18.51
C LEU A 6 47.80 -68.96 17.86
N LEU A 7 47.84 -69.12 16.52
CA LEU A 7 46.91 -69.80 15.60
C LEU A 7 45.57 -69.19 15.14
N SER A 8 45.51 -69.16 13.81
CA SER A 8 44.42 -69.05 12.83
C SER A 8 43.34 -70.14 12.89
N LEU A 9 42.08 -69.78 12.57
CA LEU A 9 41.14 -70.62 11.82
C LEU A 9 39.99 -69.77 11.20
N ALA A 10 39.48 -70.21 10.04
CA ALA A 10 38.68 -69.45 9.08
C ALA A 10 37.15 -69.71 9.11
N ALA A 11 36.41 -68.81 8.42
CA ALA A 11 35.05 -68.91 7.86
C ALA A 11 33.87 -68.85 8.86
N LEU A 12 32.79 -68.06 8.70
CA LEU A 12 31.88 -67.87 7.56
C LEU A 12 30.99 -66.60 7.74
N ALA A 13 30.31 -66.19 6.67
CA ALA A 13 29.54 -64.96 6.40
C ALA A 13 28.51 -64.45 7.43
N THR A 14 28.29 -63.12 7.44
CA THR A 14 26.96 -62.50 7.58
C THR A 14 26.92 -61.13 6.89
N LEU A 15 25.79 -60.91 6.21
CA LEU A 15 25.37 -59.79 5.36
C LEU A 15 25.97 -58.40 5.67
N VAL A 16 26.55 -57.78 4.64
CA VAL A 16 26.67 -56.31 4.55
C VAL A 16 25.30 -55.77 4.15
N LEU A 17 24.55 -55.26 5.14
CA LEU A 17 23.41 -54.40 4.87
C LEU A 17 23.91 -53.08 4.28
N ALA A 18 23.31 -52.72 3.15
CA ALA A 18 23.52 -51.46 2.45
C ALA A 18 23.42 -50.28 3.43
N SER A 19 24.46 -49.44 3.45
CA SER A 19 24.40 -48.14 4.10
C SER A 19 23.45 -47.23 3.30
N PRO A 20 22.61 -46.44 3.98
CA PRO A 20 21.58 -45.63 3.34
C PRO A 20 22.20 -44.46 2.55
N VAL A 21 21.45 -44.05 1.51
CA VAL A 21 21.69 -42.90 0.64
C VAL A 21 22.16 -41.68 1.45
N SER A 22 23.37 -41.21 1.14
CA SER A 22 23.94 -39.96 1.66
C SER A 22 23.01 -38.78 1.36
N ALA A 23 22.63 -38.02 2.40
CA ALA A 23 21.97 -36.74 2.23
C ALA A 23 22.89 -35.79 1.43
N GLN A 24 22.47 -35.43 0.23
CA GLN A 24 23.25 -34.61 -0.69
C GLN A 24 23.45 -33.20 -0.09
N GLU A 25 24.70 -32.76 0.09
CA GLU A 25 25.03 -31.47 0.71
C GLU A 25 24.38 -30.30 -0.06
N LYS A 26 23.76 -29.35 0.66
CA LYS A 26 23.07 -28.20 0.07
C LYS A 26 24.04 -27.02 -0.14
N PRO A 27 23.97 -26.30 -1.26
CA PRO A 27 24.74 -25.07 -1.47
C PRO A 27 24.30 -23.96 -0.51
N LEU A 28 25.28 -23.15 -0.11
CA LEU A 28 25.16 -22.05 0.86
C LEU A 28 25.44 -20.71 0.19
N TRP A 29 24.82 -19.67 0.71
CA TRP A 29 25.19 -18.28 0.48
C TRP A 29 26.46 -17.94 1.26
N LEU A 30 27.48 -17.46 0.56
CA LEU A 30 28.83 -17.23 1.07
C LEU A 30 29.28 -15.79 0.83
N TRP A 31 29.93 -15.16 1.81
CA TRP A 31 30.65 -13.90 1.60
C TRP A 31 31.94 -13.83 2.43
N THR A 32 32.70 -12.74 2.30
CA THR A 32 33.96 -12.51 3.04
C THR A 32 33.73 -12.29 4.53
N SER A 33 32.57 -11.74 4.92
CA SER A 33 32.18 -11.48 6.30
C SER A 33 30.66 -11.34 6.45
N ALA A 34 30.15 -11.21 7.69
CA ALA A 34 28.73 -10.99 7.98
C ALA A 34 28.22 -9.58 7.64
N GLY A 35 29.13 -8.62 7.40
CA GLY A 35 28.81 -7.24 7.07
C GLY A 35 29.65 -6.77 5.89
N ALA A 36 29.17 -7.05 4.68
CA ALA A 36 29.81 -6.60 3.45
C ALA A 36 29.90 -5.07 3.41
N LYS A 37 30.99 -4.54 2.83
CA LYS A 37 31.10 -3.09 2.60
C LYS A 37 30.43 -2.73 1.27
N ASP A 38 29.84 -1.54 1.21
CA ASP A 38 29.36 -1.00 -0.06
C ASP A 38 30.52 -0.90 -1.06
N GLY A 39 30.30 -1.34 -2.30
CA GLY A 39 31.33 -1.43 -3.34
C GLY A 39 32.37 -2.56 -3.18
N GLU A 40 32.22 -3.47 -2.20
CA GLU A 40 33.21 -4.54 -1.93
C GLU A 40 33.35 -5.53 -3.09
N LYS A 41 34.60 -5.79 -3.49
CA LYS A 41 34.96 -6.93 -4.35
C LYS A 41 35.45 -8.10 -3.50
N ALA A 42 34.89 -9.28 -3.75
CA ALA A 42 35.26 -10.52 -3.09
C ALA A 42 35.72 -11.56 -4.11
N TYR A 43 36.77 -12.29 -3.76
CA TYR A 43 37.37 -13.33 -4.60
C TYR A 43 37.18 -14.68 -3.93
N PHE A 44 36.49 -15.60 -4.60
CA PHE A 44 36.18 -16.93 -4.11
C PHE A 44 36.85 -17.98 -4.97
N ARG A 45 37.31 -19.08 -4.37
CA ARG A 45 37.80 -20.24 -5.11
C ARG A 45 37.51 -21.55 -4.41
N THR A 46 37.34 -22.60 -5.21
CA THR A 46 37.33 -23.98 -4.78
C THR A 46 38.25 -24.82 -5.66
N THR A 47 38.91 -25.79 -5.04
CA THR A 47 39.90 -26.65 -5.68
C THR A 47 39.46 -28.10 -5.58
N PHE A 48 39.56 -28.85 -6.67
CA PHE A 48 39.25 -30.28 -6.69
C PHE A 48 40.10 -30.99 -7.74
N GLU A 49 40.21 -32.32 -7.62
CA GLU A 49 40.97 -33.15 -8.55
C GLU A 49 40.04 -34.04 -9.39
N LEU A 50 40.43 -34.28 -10.64
CA LEU A 50 39.75 -35.21 -11.53
C LEU A 50 40.73 -36.29 -12.01
N ALA A 51 40.31 -37.55 -11.99
CA ALA A 51 41.13 -38.67 -12.46
C ALA A 51 41.38 -38.62 -13.98
N ASP A 52 40.43 -38.06 -14.73
CA ASP A 52 40.51 -37.80 -16.18
C ASP A 52 39.62 -36.59 -16.56
N ALA A 53 39.65 -36.15 -17.82
CA ALA A 53 38.74 -35.12 -18.32
C ALA A 53 37.26 -35.56 -18.20
N PRO A 54 36.35 -34.70 -17.72
CA PRO A 54 34.97 -35.08 -17.48
C PRO A 54 34.20 -35.21 -18.80
N LYS A 55 33.18 -36.08 -18.82
CA LYS A 55 32.26 -36.23 -19.94
C LYS A 55 31.32 -35.02 -20.06
N SER A 56 30.89 -34.47 -18.92
CA SER A 56 30.18 -33.19 -18.86
C SER A 56 30.45 -32.49 -17.53
N ALA A 57 30.38 -31.17 -17.51
CA ALA A 57 30.44 -30.39 -16.29
C ALA A 57 29.69 -29.06 -16.43
N SER A 58 28.98 -28.64 -15.38
CA SER A 58 28.28 -27.35 -15.38
C SER A 58 28.46 -26.62 -14.04
N TYR A 59 28.71 -25.32 -14.10
CA TYR A 59 28.59 -24.41 -12.95
C TYR A 59 27.18 -23.81 -12.94
N ILE A 60 26.55 -23.72 -11.76
CA ILE A 60 25.26 -23.06 -11.56
C ILE A 60 25.36 -22.13 -10.35
N GLY A 61 25.31 -20.80 -10.53
CA GLY A 61 25.51 -19.84 -9.44
C GLY A 61 24.75 -18.53 -9.57
N SER A 62 24.71 -17.77 -8.48
CA SER A 62 24.06 -16.46 -8.33
C SER A 62 24.83 -15.63 -7.29
N CYS A 63 24.78 -14.30 -7.38
CA CYS A 63 25.42 -13.38 -6.44
C CYS A 63 24.59 -12.11 -6.29
N ASP A 64 24.60 -11.49 -5.10
CA ASP A 64 23.76 -10.31 -4.77
C ASP A 64 23.68 -9.25 -5.87
N ASN A 65 24.80 -8.68 -6.32
CA ASN A 65 24.78 -7.70 -7.42
C ASN A 65 25.43 -8.22 -8.70
N SER A 66 26.63 -8.81 -8.63
CA SER A 66 27.17 -9.51 -9.80
C SER A 66 28.29 -10.48 -9.45
N PHE A 67 28.53 -11.45 -10.33
CA PHE A 67 29.73 -12.25 -10.29
C PHE A 67 30.34 -12.52 -11.67
N THR A 68 31.66 -12.79 -11.69
CA THR A 68 32.40 -13.27 -12.86
C THR A 68 32.98 -14.65 -12.58
N LEU A 69 32.68 -15.62 -13.44
CA LEU A 69 33.15 -17.01 -13.33
C LEU A 69 34.46 -17.21 -14.10
N LEU A 70 35.44 -17.83 -13.43
CA LEU A 70 36.70 -18.27 -14.02
C LEU A 70 36.95 -19.75 -13.72
N VAL A 71 37.49 -20.48 -14.69
CA VAL A 71 37.89 -21.89 -14.53
C VAL A 71 39.32 -22.06 -15.00
N ASN A 72 40.19 -22.57 -14.12
CA ASN A 72 41.62 -22.74 -14.39
C ASN A 72 42.30 -21.47 -14.97
N GLY A 73 41.85 -20.29 -14.53
CA GLY A 73 42.35 -18.99 -14.95
C GLY A 73 41.73 -18.40 -16.22
N GLN A 74 40.86 -19.13 -16.92
CA GLN A 74 40.09 -18.61 -18.04
C GLN A 74 38.76 -18.01 -17.55
N GLU A 75 38.51 -16.75 -17.86
CA GLU A 75 37.21 -16.11 -17.64
C GLU A 75 36.17 -16.62 -18.64
N LEU A 76 34.96 -16.94 -18.16
CA LEU A 76 33.91 -17.54 -18.97
C LEU A 76 32.67 -16.67 -19.11
N LYS A 77 32.13 -16.18 -17.98
CA LYS A 77 30.84 -15.47 -18.00
C LYS A 77 30.69 -14.54 -16.81
N LYS A 78 30.06 -13.39 -17.04
CA LYS A 78 29.56 -12.47 -16.02
C LYS A 78 28.04 -12.63 -15.88
N HIS A 79 27.53 -12.49 -14.66
CA HIS A 79 26.11 -12.50 -14.32
C HIS A 79 25.81 -11.39 -13.32
N ASP A 80 24.68 -10.72 -13.49
CA ASP A 80 24.24 -9.58 -12.69
C ASP A 80 22.88 -9.90 -12.05
N GLY A 81 22.68 -9.43 -10.82
CA GLY A 81 21.51 -9.67 -9.98
C GLY A 81 21.48 -11.07 -9.34
N TRP A 82 20.86 -11.19 -8.16
CA TRP A 82 20.76 -12.47 -7.46
C TRP A 82 19.52 -13.28 -7.81
N GLU A 83 18.52 -12.67 -8.42
CA GLU A 83 17.16 -13.16 -8.58
C GLU A 83 17.06 -14.37 -9.50
N SER A 84 18.15 -14.72 -10.21
CA SER A 84 18.25 -15.87 -11.08
C SER A 84 19.61 -16.56 -10.94
N ARG A 85 19.69 -17.83 -11.35
CA ARG A 85 20.95 -18.59 -11.36
C ARG A 85 21.48 -18.70 -12.79
N LEU A 86 22.74 -18.32 -12.99
CA LEU A 86 23.47 -18.58 -14.24
C LEU A 86 23.95 -20.03 -14.26
N LYS A 87 23.61 -20.76 -15.34
CA LYS A 87 24.18 -22.08 -15.66
C LYS A 87 25.17 -21.96 -16.82
N VAL A 88 26.39 -22.47 -16.64
CA VAL A 88 27.48 -22.45 -17.63
C VAL A 88 28.06 -23.86 -17.81
N ASP A 89 28.22 -24.33 -19.04
CA ASP A 89 29.01 -25.52 -19.34
C ASP A 89 30.50 -25.20 -19.18
N ILE A 90 31.18 -25.97 -18.33
CA ILE A 90 32.60 -25.77 -18.01
C ILE A 90 33.47 -26.99 -18.38
N ALA A 91 32.91 -28.00 -19.04
CA ALA A 91 33.60 -29.28 -19.28
C ALA A 91 34.92 -29.10 -20.03
N LYS A 92 34.95 -28.21 -21.03
CA LYS A 92 36.12 -27.94 -21.88
C LYS A 92 37.27 -27.25 -21.14
N GLN A 93 36.99 -26.62 -20.00
CA GLN A 93 37.99 -25.91 -19.19
C GLN A 93 38.59 -26.78 -18.09
N LEU A 94 37.98 -27.93 -17.80
CA LEU A 94 38.47 -28.89 -16.82
C LEU A 94 39.47 -29.86 -17.45
N ARG A 95 40.43 -30.32 -16.65
CA ARG A 95 41.51 -31.22 -17.09
C ARG A 95 41.78 -32.31 -16.07
N LYS A 96 42.50 -33.36 -16.47
CA LYS A 96 43.05 -34.36 -15.54
C LYS A 96 43.94 -33.68 -14.48
N GLY A 97 43.81 -34.11 -13.22
CA GLY A 97 44.53 -33.56 -12.08
C GLY A 97 43.79 -32.39 -11.43
N LYS A 98 44.56 -31.45 -10.86
CA LYS A 98 44.05 -30.32 -10.07
C LYS A 98 43.36 -29.26 -10.94
N ASN A 99 42.12 -28.92 -10.57
CA ASN A 99 41.29 -27.89 -11.17
C ASN A 99 40.87 -26.85 -10.13
N VAL A 100 40.61 -25.62 -10.60
CA VAL A 100 40.07 -24.53 -9.79
C VAL A 100 38.87 -23.92 -10.50
N VAL A 101 37.78 -23.74 -9.74
CA VAL A 101 36.69 -22.83 -10.09
C VAL A 101 36.80 -21.61 -9.18
N ALA A 102 36.90 -20.44 -9.80
CA ALA A 102 37.08 -19.16 -9.15
C ALA A 102 35.94 -18.22 -9.53
N VAL A 103 35.54 -17.36 -8.58
CA VAL A 103 34.44 -16.42 -8.76
C VAL A 103 34.85 -15.07 -8.20
N ILE A 104 34.66 -14.01 -8.98
CA ILE A 104 34.79 -12.62 -8.51
C ILE A 104 33.38 -12.13 -8.22
N GLY A 105 33.02 -11.93 -6.96
CA GLY A 105 31.77 -11.30 -6.55
C GLY A 105 31.95 -9.78 -6.37
N GLN A 106 30.94 -9.01 -6.78
CA GLN A 106 30.88 -7.57 -6.57
C GLN A 106 29.60 -7.23 -5.81
N ASN A 107 29.76 -6.54 -4.69
CA ASN A 107 28.69 -5.88 -3.95
C ASN A 107 28.62 -4.41 -4.36
N GLU A 108 27.43 -3.87 -4.54
CA GLU A 108 27.20 -2.42 -4.74
C GLU A 108 26.83 -1.78 -3.41
N SER A 109 25.84 -2.32 -2.69
CA SER A 109 25.43 -1.86 -1.36
C SER A 109 24.65 -2.92 -0.59
N GLY A 110 24.71 -2.90 0.74
CA GLY A 110 23.89 -3.79 1.57
C GLY A 110 24.50 -5.19 1.82
N ILE A 111 23.66 -6.20 2.04
CA ILE A 111 24.10 -7.56 2.38
C ILE A 111 24.49 -8.29 1.10
N ALA A 112 25.74 -8.75 1.00
CA ALA A 112 26.24 -9.48 -0.15
C ALA A 112 26.39 -10.98 0.11
N ALA A 113 26.10 -11.80 -0.90
CA ALA A 113 26.46 -13.21 -0.88
C ALA A 113 26.61 -13.80 -2.29
N LEU A 114 27.40 -14.87 -2.37
CA LEU A 114 27.59 -15.74 -3.53
C LEU A 114 27.04 -17.13 -3.24
N HIS A 115 26.31 -17.70 -4.18
CA HIS A 115 25.82 -19.07 -4.13
C HIS A 115 26.22 -19.82 -5.41
N GLY A 116 26.65 -21.08 -5.30
CA GLY A 116 27.11 -21.84 -6.46
C GLY A 116 27.11 -23.34 -6.27
N GLU A 117 27.02 -24.08 -7.37
CA GLU A 117 27.29 -25.52 -7.41
C GLU A 117 27.94 -25.92 -8.73
N ILE A 118 28.69 -27.00 -8.72
CA ILE A 118 29.34 -27.60 -9.87
C ILE A 118 28.84 -29.04 -9.98
N LEU A 119 28.23 -29.38 -11.11
CA LEU A 119 27.79 -30.74 -11.44
C LEU A 119 28.77 -31.32 -12.44
N ILE A 120 29.34 -32.50 -12.16
CA ILE A 120 30.35 -33.16 -12.99
C ILE A 120 29.91 -34.60 -13.26
N GLU A 121 30.00 -35.04 -14.52
CA GLU A 121 29.96 -36.45 -14.90
C GLU A 121 31.38 -36.85 -15.35
N ASN A 122 32.02 -37.72 -14.58
CA ASN A 122 33.38 -38.20 -14.83
C ASN A 122 33.43 -39.11 -16.07
N ALA A 123 34.65 -39.37 -16.57
CA ALA A 123 34.87 -40.24 -17.74
C ALA A 123 34.32 -41.67 -17.54
N ASP A 124 34.29 -42.18 -16.30
CA ASP A 124 33.74 -43.48 -15.94
C ASP A 124 32.21 -43.48 -15.74
N GLY A 125 31.54 -42.34 -15.94
CA GLY A 125 30.10 -42.16 -15.77
C GLY A 125 29.66 -41.85 -14.34
N THR A 126 30.57 -41.81 -13.36
CA THR A 126 30.24 -41.40 -12.00
C THR A 126 29.91 -39.91 -11.94
N LYS A 127 28.91 -39.54 -11.12
CA LYS A 127 28.48 -38.15 -10.96
C LYS A 127 29.00 -37.57 -9.65
N GLN A 128 29.60 -36.40 -9.73
CA GLN A 128 30.09 -35.62 -8.61
C GLN A 128 29.40 -34.26 -8.56
N ARG A 129 29.08 -33.80 -7.35
CA ARG A 129 28.50 -32.48 -7.09
C ARG A 129 29.34 -31.76 -6.05
N LEU A 130 29.83 -30.58 -6.40
CA LEU A 130 30.52 -29.66 -5.48
C LEU A 130 29.60 -28.47 -5.23
N VAL A 131 29.48 -28.02 -4.00
CA VAL A 131 28.58 -26.93 -3.63
C VAL A 131 29.35 -25.79 -2.97
N SER A 132 28.81 -24.57 -3.01
CA SER A 132 29.29 -23.44 -2.23
C SER A 132 29.09 -23.76 -0.76
N ASN A 133 30.17 -24.08 -0.06
CA ASN A 133 30.16 -24.37 1.37
C ASN A 133 31.40 -23.77 2.04
N LYS A 134 31.60 -24.05 3.33
CA LYS A 134 32.74 -23.52 4.10
C LYS A 134 34.10 -24.08 3.65
N SER A 135 34.15 -25.05 2.74
CA SER A 135 35.42 -25.52 2.16
C SER A 135 35.96 -24.59 1.08
N TRP A 136 35.12 -23.71 0.52
CA TRP A 136 35.57 -22.65 -0.37
C TRP A 136 36.49 -21.70 0.38
N LYS A 137 37.34 -21.01 -0.38
CA LYS A 137 38.26 -19.99 0.14
C LYS A 137 37.86 -18.64 -0.40
N CYS A 138 37.93 -17.61 0.45
CA CYS A 138 37.64 -16.24 0.05
C CYS A 138 38.74 -15.26 0.47
N SER A 139 38.85 -14.16 -0.29
CA SER A 139 39.74 -13.03 -0.03
C SER A 139 39.10 -11.74 -0.53
N THR A 140 39.46 -10.60 0.06
CA THR A 140 39.17 -9.25 -0.46
C THR A 140 40.30 -8.73 -1.36
N GLU A 141 41.38 -9.49 -1.49
CA GLU A 141 42.54 -9.21 -2.33
C GLU A 141 42.67 -10.26 -3.43
N ALA A 142 43.18 -9.84 -4.60
CA ALA A 142 43.46 -10.71 -5.74
C ALA A 142 44.95 -10.71 -6.10
N PRO A 143 45.80 -11.45 -5.37
CA PRO A 143 47.20 -11.64 -5.74
C PRO A 143 47.36 -12.22 -7.14
N ALA A 144 48.45 -11.92 -7.83
CA ALA A 144 48.68 -12.41 -9.18
C ALA A 144 48.60 -13.95 -9.25
N GLY A 145 47.78 -14.47 -10.16
CA GLY A 145 47.61 -15.91 -10.38
C GLY A 145 46.69 -16.62 -9.39
N TRP A 146 45.96 -15.92 -8.52
CA TRP A 146 45.02 -16.51 -7.54
C TRP A 146 43.94 -17.42 -8.16
N GLN A 147 43.64 -17.27 -9.45
CA GLN A 147 42.68 -18.07 -10.19
C GLN A 147 43.27 -19.35 -10.80
N MET A 148 44.58 -19.58 -10.65
CA MET A 148 45.30 -20.73 -11.22
C MET A 148 45.38 -21.91 -10.23
N PRO A 149 45.39 -23.18 -10.70
CA PRO A 149 45.57 -24.36 -9.84
C PRO A 149 46.89 -24.42 -9.07
N THR A 150 47.93 -23.72 -9.55
CA THR A 150 49.25 -23.66 -8.94
C THR A 150 49.35 -22.68 -7.78
N PHE A 151 48.33 -21.84 -7.56
CA PHE A 151 48.34 -20.87 -6.46
C PHE A 151 48.13 -21.54 -5.11
N ASP A 152 48.92 -21.10 -4.12
CA ASP A 152 48.82 -21.49 -2.72
C ASP A 152 47.79 -20.60 -2.01
N ASP A 153 46.61 -21.17 -1.73
CA ASP A 153 45.51 -20.52 -1.05
C ASP A 153 45.47 -20.85 0.46
N SER A 154 46.54 -21.39 1.04
CA SER A 154 46.61 -21.75 2.46
C SER A 154 46.36 -20.56 3.40
N ALA A 155 46.75 -19.35 2.99
CA ALA A 155 46.51 -18.10 3.73
C ALA A 155 45.07 -17.55 3.59
N TRP A 156 44.26 -18.09 2.66
CA TRP A 156 42.90 -17.62 2.45
C TRP A 156 41.93 -18.22 3.48
N LYS A 157 41.01 -17.37 3.93
CA LYS A 157 40.03 -17.73 4.96
C LYS A 157 38.85 -18.47 4.35
N ALA A 158 38.15 -19.24 5.19
CA ALA A 158 36.84 -19.74 4.82
C ALA A 158 35.83 -18.58 4.81
N PRO A 159 34.85 -18.58 3.90
CA PRO A 159 33.83 -17.55 3.84
C PRO A 159 32.85 -17.65 5.01
N HIS A 160 32.27 -16.50 5.35
CA HIS A 160 31.08 -16.43 6.17
C HIS A 160 29.90 -17.03 5.40
N SER A 161 29.01 -17.75 6.08
CA SER A 161 27.84 -18.35 5.45
C SER A 161 26.56 -17.76 6.03
N PHE A 162 25.68 -17.31 5.15
CA PHE A 162 24.34 -16.82 5.49
C PHE A 162 23.27 -17.93 5.54
N GLY A 163 23.67 -19.17 5.27
CA GLY A 163 22.77 -20.33 5.24
C GLY A 163 22.46 -20.82 3.83
N PRO A 164 21.63 -21.87 3.71
CA PRO A 164 21.25 -22.46 2.43
C PRO A 164 20.30 -21.55 1.63
N MET A 165 20.03 -21.92 0.37
CA MET A 165 18.96 -21.32 -0.44
C MET A 165 17.62 -21.29 0.32
N GLY A 166 16.86 -20.19 0.22
CA GLY A 166 15.62 -19.93 0.97
C GLY A 166 15.76 -18.85 2.06
N VAL A 167 16.98 -18.49 2.46
CA VAL A 167 17.22 -17.42 3.44
C VAL A 167 17.04 -16.03 2.83
N GLY A 168 16.39 -15.13 3.58
CA GLY A 168 16.26 -13.73 3.17
C GLY A 168 17.62 -13.00 3.17
N PRO A 169 17.85 -12.03 2.26
CA PRO A 169 16.89 -11.46 1.32
C PRO A 169 16.66 -12.28 0.04
N TRP A 170 17.46 -13.31 -0.24
CA TRP A 170 17.53 -13.96 -1.56
C TRP A 170 16.49 -15.05 -1.85
N GLY A 171 15.77 -15.55 -0.84
CA GLY A 171 14.69 -16.52 -1.03
C GLY A 171 15.13 -17.83 -1.69
N ASP A 172 14.16 -18.59 -2.22
CA ASP A 172 14.40 -19.87 -2.91
C ASP A 172 14.48 -19.68 -4.43
N LEU A 173 15.67 -19.88 -4.99
CA LEU A 173 15.93 -19.78 -6.43
C LEU A 173 15.82 -21.14 -7.16
N THR A 174 15.39 -22.22 -6.49
CA THR A 174 15.31 -23.58 -7.06
C THR A 174 14.19 -23.77 -8.10
N GLY A 175 13.23 -22.84 -8.20
CA GLY A 175 12.22 -22.77 -9.26
C GLY A 175 12.52 -21.78 -10.39
N SER A 176 13.53 -20.92 -10.21
CA SER A 176 13.99 -19.97 -11.23
C SER A 176 14.97 -20.67 -12.18
N THR A 177 14.47 -21.59 -13.00
CA THR A 177 15.11 -21.83 -14.28
C THR A 177 14.95 -20.57 -15.13
N ALA A 178 16.05 -20.06 -15.66
CA ALA A 178 16.15 -18.83 -16.44
C ALA A 178 14.92 -18.55 -17.34
N GLY A 179 14.27 -17.39 -17.11
CA GLY A 179 13.63 -16.60 -18.18
C GLY A 179 12.10 -16.62 -18.34
N GLY A 180 11.30 -17.22 -17.43
CA GLY A 180 9.84 -17.29 -17.58
C GLY A 180 9.04 -16.32 -16.68
N SER A 181 7.93 -15.78 -17.18
CA SER A 181 6.92 -15.05 -16.41
C SER A 181 6.22 -15.94 -15.37
N THR A 182 5.50 -15.34 -14.42
CA THR A 182 4.79 -16.08 -13.36
C THR A 182 3.92 -17.21 -13.95
N PRO A 183 4.08 -18.46 -13.48
CA PRO A 183 3.27 -19.57 -13.98
C PRO A 183 1.80 -19.39 -13.59
N VAL A 184 0.87 -19.79 -14.46
CA VAL A 184 -0.57 -19.66 -14.22
C VAL A 184 -1.04 -20.49 -13.01
N GLU A 185 -0.32 -21.55 -12.66
CA GLU A 185 -0.58 -22.37 -11.47
C GLU A 185 -0.32 -21.62 -10.16
N ALA A 186 0.46 -20.53 -10.20
CA ALA A 186 0.66 -19.64 -9.06
C ALA A 186 -0.41 -18.53 -8.98
N MET A 187 -1.40 -18.54 -9.88
CA MET A 187 -2.51 -17.61 -9.91
C MET A 187 -3.81 -18.32 -9.56
N LYS A 188 -4.68 -17.60 -8.87
CA LYS A 188 -5.96 -18.08 -8.41
C LYS A 188 -7.05 -17.09 -8.82
N PRO A 189 -7.71 -17.31 -9.98
CA PRO A 189 -8.88 -16.54 -10.35
C PRO A 189 -10.11 -16.95 -9.52
N LEU A 190 -11.15 -16.13 -9.55
CA LEU A 190 -12.46 -16.50 -9.00
C LEU A 190 -13.05 -17.75 -9.68
N PRO A 191 -13.91 -18.52 -9.00
CA PRO A 191 -14.60 -19.65 -9.60
C PRO A 191 -15.32 -19.29 -10.90
N GLY A 192 -15.18 -20.15 -11.91
CA GLY A 192 -15.75 -19.93 -13.24
C GLY A 192 -14.86 -19.10 -14.18
N PHE A 193 -13.69 -18.65 -13.71
CA PHE A 193 -12.69 -17.97 -14.54
C PHE A 193 -11.42 -18.81 -14.67
N GLU A 194 -10.75 -18.67 -15.81
CA GLU A 194 -9.47 -19.31 -16.12
C GLU A 194 -8.45 -18.26 -16.58
N VAL A 195 -7.21 -18.37 -16.11
CA VAL A 195 -6.09 -17.52 -16.54
C VAL A 195 -5.18 -18.31 -17.46
N GLU A 196 -4.85 -17.74 -18.61
CA GLU A 196 -3.92 -18.30 -19.58
C GLU A 196 -2.72 -17.37 -19.76
N LEU A 197 -1.51 -17.94 -19.80
CA LEU A 197 -0.32 -17.21 -20.22
C LEU A 197 -0.34 -17.04 -21.74
N VAL A 198 -0.43 -15.80 -22.21
CA VAL A 198 -0.42 -15.44 -23.64
C VAL A 198 1.00 -15.26 -24.14
N TYR A 199 1.88 -14.68 -23.33
CA TYR A 199 3.27 -14.43 -23.69
C TYR A 199 4.15 -14.20 -22.46
N SER A 200 5.30 -14.88 -22.40
CA SER A 200 6.35 -14.59 -21.42
C SER A 200 7.36 -13.64 -22.06
N VAL A 201 7.47 -12.41 -21.53
CA VAL A 201 8.27 -11.36 -22.15
C VAL A 201 9.77 -11.65 -21.98
N PRO A 202 10.57 -11.73 -23.05
CA PRO A 202 12.02 -11.85 -22.94
C PRO A 202 12.62 -10.56 -22.35
N LYS A 203 12.82 -10.52 -21.03
CA LYS A 203 13.24 -9.31 -20.29
C LYS A 203 14.47 -8.62 -20.89
N GLY A 204 15.45 -9.38 -21.39
CA GLY A 204 16.67 -8.83 -22.00
C GLY A 204 16.48 -8.17 -23.37
N GLU A 205 15.35 -8.39 -24.04
CA GLU A 205 15.07 -7.90 -25.41
C GLU A 205 13.87 -6.94 -25.45
N GLN A 206 12.89 -7.18 -24.59
CA GLN A 206 11.59 -6.49 -24.60
C GLN A 206 11.24 -5.84 -23.26
N GLY A 207 12.16 -5.92 -22.29
CA GLY A 207 12.08 -5.22 -21.02
C GLY A 207 10.93 -5.65 -20.12
N SER A 208 10.27 -4.68 -19.48
CA SER A 208 9.22 -4.90 -18.49
C SER A 208 7.99 -4.05 -18.81
N TRP A 209 6.91 -4.70 -19.27
CA TRP A 209 5.77 -3.97 -19.80
C TRP A 209 4.91 -3.33 -18.72
N VAL A 210 4.54 -2.06 -18.92
CA VAL A 210 3.83 -1.24 -17.93
C VAL A 210 2.51 -0.64 -18.41
N SER A 211 2.25 -0.62 -19.71
CA SER A 211 1.01 -0.09 -20.27
C SER A 211 0.59 -0.86 -21.53
N MET A 212 -0.70 -0.82 -21.82
CA MET A 212 -1.34 -1.56 -22.91
C MET A 212 -2.56 -0.81 -23.48
N ALA A 213 -2.76 -0.91 -24.79
CA ALA A 213 -3.97 -0.47 -25.47
C ALA A 213 -4.42 -1.50 -26.52
N SER A 214 -5.73 -1.68 -26.67
CA SER A 214 -6.31 -2.57 -27.69
C SER A 214 -6.69 -1.78 -28.95
N LYS A 215 -6.30 -2.32 -30.11
CA LYS A 215 -6.75 -1.85 -31.43
C LYS A 215 -8.05 -2.55 -31.84
N PRO A 216 -8.87 -1.94 -32.72
CA PRO A 216 -10.10 -2.53 -33.23
C PRO A 216 -9.92 -3.89 -33.94
N ASP A 217 -8.76 -4.14 -34.54
CA ASP A 217 -8.42 -5.39 -35.24
C ASP A 217 -8.02 -6.55 -34.30
N GLY A 218 -7.93 -6.29 -32.98
CA GLY A 218 -7.54 -7.28 -31.98
C GLY A 218 -6.02 -7.35 -31.72
N THR A 219 -5.23 -6.45 -32.31
CA THR A 219 -3.84 -6.27 -31.91
C THR A 219 -3.74 -5.40 -30.66
N LEU A 220 -2.80 -5.71 -29.78
CA LEU A 220 -2.46 -4.89 -28.62
C LEU A 220 -1.21 -4.05 -28.92
N VAL A 221 -1.14 -2.85 -28.37
CA VAL A 221 0.09 -2.08 -28.27
C VAL A 221 0.52 -2.08 -26.80
N VAL A 222 1.77 -2.44 -26.52
CA VAL A 222 2.34 -2.48 -25.16
C VAL A 222 3.62 -1.66 -25.10
N CYS A 223 3.98 -1.16 -23.91
CA CYS A 223 5.23 -0.42 -23.71
C CYS A 223 6.10 -1.03 -22.62
N ASP A 224 7.40 -1.20 -22.92
CA ASP A 224 8.43 -1.39 -21.92
C ASP A 224 8.64 -0.12 -21.09
N GLN A 225 8.72 -0.25 -19.76
CA GLN A 225 8.97 0.85 -18.84
C GLN A 225 10.24 1.64 -19.19
N GLY A 226 11.29 0.95 -19.61
CA GLY A 226 12.59 1.53 -19.93
C GLY A 226 12.87 1.71 -21.42
N GLY A 227 11.96 1.25 -22.29
CA GLY A 227 12.29 0.95 -23.68
C GLY A 227 11.17 1.25 -24.66
N SER A 228 11.05 0.40 -25.68
CA SER A 228 10.23 0.66 -26.88
C SER A 228 8.78 0.22 -26.74
N LEU A 229 7.97 0.62 -27.73
CA LEU A 229 6.63 0.11 -27.97
C LEU A 229 6.69 -1.21 -28.77
N TYR A 230 5.74 -2.10 -28.50
CA TYR A 230 5.58 -3.37 -29.22
C TYR A 230 4.13 -3.56 -29.64
N SER A 231 3.94 -4.09 -30.83
CA SER A 231 2.68 -4.60 -31.35
C SER A 231 2.58 -6.08 -31.00
N VAL A 232 1.48 -6.50 -30.39
CA VAL A 232 1.24 -7.89 -29.99
C VAL A 232 -0.04 -8.37 -30.67
N THR A 233 0.07 -9.39 -31.52
CA THR A 233 -1.09 -10.12 -32.04
C THR A 233 -1.29 -11.36 -31.17
N PRO A 234 -2.27 -11.38 -30.26
CA PRO A 234 -2.40 -12.45 -29.28
C PRO A 234 -2.71 -13.80 -29.93
N GLY A 235 -1.92 -14.81 -29.59
CA GLY A 235 -2.15 -16.19 -30.01
C GLY A 235 -3.12 -16.94 -29.10
N LYS A 236 -3.28 -18.24 -29.37
CA LYS A 236 -3.88 -19.17 -28.40
C LYS A 236 -2.88 -19.58 -27.32
N THR A 237 -1.60 -19.65 -27.68
CA THR A 237 -0.45 -19.98 -26.83
C THR A 237 0.70 -19.01 -27.08
N ALA A 238 1.71 -19.01 -26.20
CA ALA A 238 2.92 -18.19 -26.34
C ALA A 238 3.63 -18.38 -27.69
N GLU A 239 3.65 -19.59 -28.23
CA GLU A 239 4.29 -19.92 -29.51
C GLU A 239 3.55 -19.33 -30.72
N THR A 240 2.25 -19.05 -30.56
CA THR A 240 1.39 -18.50 -31.61
C THR A 240 1.19 -16.99 -31.48
N THR A 241 1.62 -16.39 -30.36
CA THR A 241 1.59 -14.95 -30.15
C THR A 241 2.72 -14.30 -30.95
N LYS A 242 2.39 -13.30 -31.77
CA LYS A 242 3.39 -12.53 -32.51
C LYS A 242 3.64 -11.22 -31.79
N VAL A 243 4.91 -10.90 -31.57
CA VAL A 243 5.35 -9.65 -30.95
C VAL A 243 6.35 -8.98 -31.87
N GLU A 244 6.05 -7.75 -32.26
CA GLU A 244 6.83 -6.97 -33.21
C GLU A 244 7.14 -5.61 -32.61
N LYS A 245 8.40 -5.19 -32.65
CA LYS A 245 8.80 -3.86 -32.19
C LYS A 245 8.19 -2.81 -33.11
N ILE A 246 7.58 -1.77 -32.54
CA ILE A 246 7.15 -0.59 -33.29
C ILE A 246 8.34 0.36 -33.37
N ASP A 247 8.93 0.51 -34.56
CA ASP A 247 10.18 1.24 -34.76
C ASP A 247 9.97 2.76 -34.86
N VAL A 248 9.57 3.37 -33.75
CA VAL A 248 9.37 4.80 -33.60
C VAL A 248 10.22 5.36 -32.44
N PRO A 249 10.67 6.62 -32.51
CA PRO A 249 11.54 7.22 -31.47
C PRO A 249 10.74 7.66 -30.22
N ILE A 250 9.89 6.78 -29.68
CA ILE A 250 9.10 7.00 -28.47
C ILE A 250 9.00 5.70 -27.66
N GLY A 251 8.85 5.84 -26.34
CA GLY A 251 8.90 4.75 -25.37
C GLY A 251 8.61 5.27 -23.96
N GLN A 252 8.84 4.44 -22.94
CA GLN A 252 8.59 4.78 -21.51
C GLN A 252 7.16 5.30 -21.27
N ALA A 253 6.22 4.80 -22.05
CA ALA A 253 4.82 5.17 -21.97
C ALA A 253 4.17 4.48 -20.78
N GLN A 254 3.61 5.27 -19.87
CA GLN A 254 2.79 4.77 -18.77
C GLN A 254 1.31 4.72 -19.13
N GLY A 255 0.91 5.41 -20.21
CA GLY A 255 -0.45 5.42 -20.70
C GLY A 255 -0.49 5.26 -22.20
N LEU A 256 -1.34 4.37 -22.66
CA LEU A 256 -1.60 4.12 -24.08
C LEU A 256 -3.10 4.16 -24.34
N LEU A 257 -3.47 4.75 -25.47
CA LEU A 257 -4.82 4.75 -25.98
C LEU A 257 -4.78 4.66 -27.51
N TRP A 258 -5.45 3.67 -28.07
CA TRP A 258 -5.75 3.66 -29.50
C TRP A 258 -7.12 4.31 -29.74
N ALA A 259 -7.17 5.38 -30.52
CA ALA A 259 -8.43 6.05 -30.87
C ALA A 259 -8.30 6.82 -32.19
N ASN A 260 -9.33 6.77 -33.03
CA ASN A 260 -9.41 7.51 -34.31
C ASN A 260 -8.20 7.25 -35.23
N ASP A 261 -7.80 5.98 -35.36
CA ASP A 261 -6.64 5.51 -36.15
C ASP A 261 -5.30 6.15 -35.73
N ARG A 262 -5.18 6.50 -34.46
CA ARG A 262 -4.00 7.08 -33.83
C ARG A 262 -3.69 6.38 -32.52
N LEU A 263 -2.42 6.32 -32.18
CA LEU A 263 -1.97 5.93 -30.85
C LEU A 263 -1.64 7.18 -30.05
N TYR A 264 -2.41 7.48 -29.01
CA TYR A 264 -2.06 8.48 -28.01
C TYR A 264 -1.19 7.84 -26.93
N VAL A 265 -0.12 8.56 -26.57
CA VAL A 265 0.92 8.06 -25.67
C VAL A 265 1.17 9.09 -24.59
N VAL A 266 1.04 8.69 -23.33
CA VAL A 266 1.45 9.48 -22.17
C VAL A 266 2.81 8.96 -21.70
N VAL A 267 3.83 9.78 -21.89
CA VAL A 267 5.21 9.48 -21.49
C VAL A 267 5.47 10.06 -20.12
N ASN A 268 5.98 9.21 -19.23
CA ASN A 268 6.34 9.57 -17.86
C ASN A 268 7.87 9.58 -17.69
N GLY A 269 8.54 10.61 -18.22
CA GLY A 269 9.98 10.74 -18.07
C GLY A 269 10.72 11.24 -19.31
N SER A 270 11.79 10.53 -19.69
CA SER A 270 12.91 11.06 -20.47
C SER A 270 12.84 10.77 -21.97
N ALA A 271 11.64 10.73 -22.59
CA ALA A 271 11.58 10.65 -24.05
C ALA A 271 12.34 11.83 -24.68
N ALA A 272 12.69 11.71 -25.97
CA ALA A 272 13.49 12.72 -26.68
C ALA A 272 12.93 14.15 -26.56
N GLN A 273 11.61 14.31 -26.45
CA GLN A 273 10.94 15.60 -26.26
C GLN A 273 10.38 15.80 -24.83
N GLY A 274 10.70 14.89 -23.90
CA GLY A 274 10.35 14.93 -22.48
C GLY A 274 9.03 14.27 -22.11
N SER A 275 8.62 14.46 -20.86
CA SER A 275 7.33 13.98 -20.33
C SER A 275 6.16 14.73 -20.97
N GLY A 276 5.08 14.03 -21.31
CA GLY A 276 3.97 14.65 -22.03
C GLY A 276 2.99 13.70 -22.71
N LEU A 277 1.98 14.30 -23.33
CA LEU A 277 1.02 13.66 -24.22
C LEU A 277 1.50 13.76 -25.66
N TYR A 278 1.54 12.64 -26.35
CA TYR A 278 1.96 12.50 -27.74
C TYR A 278 0.87 11.82 -28.57
N GLU A 279 0.91 12.02 -29.88
CA GLU A 279 0.28 11.14 -30.85
C GLU A 279 1.36 10.41 -31.68
N VAL A 280 1.04 9.19 -32.06
CA VAL A 280 1.79 8.41 -33.04
C VAL A 280 0.84 7.97 -34.15
N THR A 281 1.22 8.22 -35.39
CA THR A 281 0.38 7.98 -36.57
C THR A 281 1.12 7.14 -37.61
N ASP A 282 0.35 6.43 -38.42
CA ASP A 282 0.78 5.85 -39.70
C ASP A 282 0.55 6.90 -40.80
N THR A 283 1.60 7.43 -41.41
CA THR A 283 1.49 8.49 -42.43
C THR A 283 1.42 7.98 -43.86
N ASN A 284 1.74 6.70 -44.09
CA ASN A 284 1.79 6.10 -45.42
C ASN A 284 0.69 5.05 -45.65
N ALA A 285 -0.13 4.76 -44.62
CA ALA A 285 -1.23 3.80 -44.60
C ALA A 285 -0.79 2.35 -44.86
N ASP A 286 0.43 1.97 -44.45
CA ASP A 286 0.96 0.61 -44.57
C ASP A 286 0.64 -0.29 -43.36
N GLY A 287 -0.05 0.26 -42.35
CA GLY A 287 -0.40 -0.41 -41.11
C GLY A 287 0.62 -0.25 -39.99
N GLN A 288 1.75 0.42 -40.24
CA GLN A 288 2.82 0.66 -39.27
C GLN A 288 2.85 2.12 -38.83
N LEU A 289 3.00 2.33 -37.53
CA LEU A 289 3.18 3.67 -36.96
C LEU A 289 4.58 4.18 -37.32
N ASP A 290 4.68 5.41 -37.82
CA ASP A 290 5.95 5.97 -38.34
C ASP A 290 6.26 7.40 -37.86
N LYS A 291 5.25 8.16 -37.39
CA LYS A 291 5.42 9.57 -37.01
C LYS A 291 4.98 9.83 -35.57
N VAL A 292 5.88 10.43 -34.79
CA VAL A 292 5.64 10.87 -33.40
C VAL A 292 5.47 12.39 -33.36
N THR A 293 4.40 12.87 -32.73
CA THR A 293 4.15 14.30 -32.52
C THR A 293 3.86 14.56 -31.04
N LEU A 294 4.62 15.47 -30.42
CA LEU A 294 4.30 15.97 -29.08
C LEU A 294 3.07 16.88 -29.16
N LEU A 295 1.99 16.51 -28.47
CA LEU A 295 0.77 17.31 -28.37
C LEU A 295 0.83 18.29 -27.19
N LYS A 296 1.30 17.80 -26.04
CA LYS A 296 1.41 18.62 -24.82
C LYS A 296 2.57 18.17 -23.95
N LYS A 297 3.49 19.09 -23.63
CA LYS A 297 4.50 18.87 -22.60
C LYS A 297 3.85 18.88 -21.21
N LEU A 298 4.19 17.91 -20.36
CA LEU A 298 3.76 17.84 -18.97
C LEU A 298 4.97 17.91 -18.05
N ASN A 299 4.94 18.83 -17.09
CA ASN A 299 6.05 19.05 -16.16
C ASN A 299 5.90 18.11 -14.95
N GLY A 300 6.36 16.87 -15.10
CA GLY A 300 6.34 15.85 -14.06
C GLY A 300 6.98 14.54 -14.54
N GLY A 301 7.29 13.65 -13.60
CA GLY A 301 7.90 12.37 -13.93
C GLY A 301 8.02 11.43 -12.72
N GLY A 302 8.53 10.23 -12.96
CA GLY A 302 8.77 9.23 -11.92
C GLY A 302 7.49 8.51 -11.49
N GLU A 303 7.49 7.86 -10.33
CA GLU A 303 6.36 7.01 -9.89
C GLU A 303 5.02 7.75 -9.73
N HIS A 304 5.07 9.09 -9.62
CA HIS A 304 3.92 9.98 -9.42
C HIS A 304 3.75 10.97 -10.60
N GLY A 305 4.23 10.57 -11.78
CA GLY A 305 4.21 11.36 -13.00
C GLY A 305 2.85 11.37 -13.71
N PRO A 306 2.81 11.81 -14.98
CA PRO A 306 1.63 11.62 -15.82
C PRO A 306 1.52 10.15 -16.20
N HIS A 307 0.32 9.58 -16.12
CA HIS A 307 0.14 8.14 -16.27
C HIS A 307 -0.77 7.77 -17.42
N ALA A 308 -2.08 7.94 -17.30
CA ALA A 308 -3.03 7.39 -18.26
C ALA A 308 -3.69 8.42 -19.19
N VAL A 309 -4.16 7.93 -20.34
CA VAL A 309 -5.02 8.66 -21.28
C VAL A 309 -6.19 7.78 -21.72
N ARG A 310 -7.39 8.34 -21.78
CA ARG A 310 -8.61 7.66 -22.26
C ARG A 310 -9.44 8.60 -23.14
N LEU A 311 -10.21 8.03 -24.06
CA LEU A 311 -11.19 8.80 -24.85
C LEU A 311 -12.48 8.90 -24.04
N GLY A 312 -12.91 10.12 -23.73
CA GLY A 312 -14.18 10.36 -23.06
C GLY A 312 -15.39 10.16 -23.96
N PRO A 313 -16.59 9.97 -23.39
CA PRO A 313 -17.84 9.85 -24.15
C PRO A 313 -18.22 11.14 -24.91
N ASP A 314 -17.60 12.27 -24.56
CA ASP A 314 -17.71 13.56 -25.24
C ASP A 314 -16.73 13.71 -26.42
N GLY A 315 -15.94 12.67 -26.73
CA GLY A 315 -14.96 12.66 -27.81
C GLY A 315 -13.66 13.42 -27.51
N LYS A 316 -13.42 13.83 -26.26
CA LYS A 316 -12.19 14.48 -25.81
C LYS A 316 -11.19 13.48 -25.23
N LEU A 317 -9.91 13.82 -25.24
CA LEU A 317 -8.86 13.08 -24.54
C LEU A 317 -8.85 13.48 -23.08
N TYR A 318 -8.92 12.52 -22.18
CA TYR A 318 -8.76 12.70 -20.74
C TYR A 318 -7.38 12.21 -20.35
N VAL A 319 -6.67 12.96 -19.52
CA VAL A 319 -5.33 12.64 -19.03
C VAL A 319 -5.29 12.79 -17.52
N ILE A 320 -4.75 11.77 -16.84
CA ILE A 320 -4.57 11.77 -15.38
C ILE A 320 -3.08 11.82 -15.02
N ALA A 321 -2.76 12.50 -13.93
CA ALA A 321 -1.40 12.59 -13.43
C ALA A 321 -1.34 12.60 -11.90
N GLY A 322 -0.27 12.02 -11.36
CA GLY A 322 0.06 12.08 -9.95
C GLY A 322 0.56 13.47 -9.52
N ASN A 323 0.74 13.63 -8.21
CA ASN A 323 1.09 14.88 -7.54
C ASN A 323 2.51 15.39 -7.86
N PHE A 324 3.38 14.60 -8.51
CA PHE A 324 4.67 15.08 -9.00
C PHE A 324 4.58 15.73 -10.39
N THR A 325 3.37 15.85 -10.92
CA THR A 325 3.12 16.51 -12.19
C THR A 325 2.39 17.80 -11.97
N ALA A 326 3.01 18.92 -12.35
CA ALA A 326 2.35 20.21 -12.34
C ALA A 326 1.12 20.18 -13.27
N VAL A 327 0.11 20.97 -12.91
CA VAL A 327 -1.05 21.18 -13.79
C VAL A 327 -0.57 21.67 -15.17
N PRO A 328 -1.22 21.25 -16.27
CA PRO A 328 -0.77 21.57 -17.62
C PRO A 328 -0.70 23.10 -17.84
N GLU A 329 0.43 23.62 -18.30
CA GLU A 329 0.59 25.07 -18.53
C GLU A 329 -0.46 25.60 -19.52
N GLY A 330 -1.09 26.74 -19.24
CA GLY A 330 -2.08 27.33 -20.15
C GLY A 330 -3.39 26.54 -20.27
N TYR A 331 -3.76 25.76 -19.25
CA TYR A 331 -5.13 25.27 -19.10
C TYR A 331 -6.12 26.44 -19.00
N ASP A 332 -7.39 26.21 -19.36
CA ASP A 332 -8.44 27.23 -19.37
C ASP A 332 -8.68 27.75 -17.95
N PRO A 333 -8.54 29.06 -17.68
CA PRO A 333 -8.81 29.62 -16.35
C PRO A 333 -10.30 29.51 -15.95
N SER A 334 -11.21 29.22 -16.89
CA SER A 334 -12.61 28.89 -16.57
C SER A 334 -12.82 27.43 -16.18
N SER A 335 -11.76 26.61 -16.15
CA SER A 335 -11.83 25.19 -15.77
C SER A 335 -12.63 24.97 -14.47
N PRO A 336 -13.42 23.88 -14.38
CA PRO A 336 -14.20 23.59 -13.18
C PRO A 336 -13.36 23.55 -11.90
N MET A 337 -12.16 22.97 -11.99
CA MET A 337 -11.18 23.03 -10.92
C MET A 337 -10.31 24.27 -11.11
N ARG A 338 -10.64 25.38 -10.43
CA ARG A 338 -9.87 26.65 -10.48
C ARG A 338 -9.62 27.33 -9.15
N ASN A 339 -10.34 26.95 -8.09
CA ASN A 339 -10.29 27.65 -6.79
C ASN A 339 -9.65 26.82 -5.68
N TRP A 340 -8.59 26.07 -6.01
CA TRP A 340 -7.86 25.29 -5.01
C TRP A 340 -6.87 26.17 -4.24
N ALA A 341 -6.59 25.78 -3.00
CA ALA A 341 -5.37 26.15 -2.28
C ALA A 341 -5.10 25.10 -1.20
N GLU A 342 -4.11 25.36 -0.36
CA GLU A 342 -3.79 24.48 0.76
C GLU A 342 -4.96 24.31 1.75
N ASP A 343 -5.70 25.39 1.99
CA ASP A 343 -6.80 25.50 2.96
C ASP A 343 -6.57 24.77 4.29
N LEU A 344 -5.39 25.00 4.88
CA LEU A 344 -5.04 24.50 6.21
C LEU A 344 -5.15 25.62 7.24
N LEU A 345 -5.94 25.38 8.28
CA LEU A 345 -6.14 26.33 9.37
C LEU A 345 -4.90 26.42 10.27
N LEU A 346 -4.35 25.26 10.63
CA LEU A 346 -3.13 25.13 11.41
C LEU A 346 -1.97 24.70 10.49
N PRO A 347 -0.72 25.06 10.83
CA PRO A 347 0.46 24.57 10.11
C PRO A 347 0.47 23.04 10.01
N ARG A 348 0.94 22.52 8.87
CA ARG A 348 1.18 21.07 8.69
C ARG A 348 2.53 20.68 9.28
N ASN A 349 2.69 19.40 9.60
CA ASN A 349 4.01 18.78 9.54
C ASN A 349 4.15 18.12 8.16
N PRO A 350 5.20 18.45 7.38
CA PRO A 350 5.46 17.80 6.10
C PRO A 350 5.66 16.29 6.26
N ASP A 351 5.56 15.55 5.15
CA ASP A 351 5.80 14.10 5.15
C ASP A 351 7.09 13.74 5.89
N GLY A 352 6.95 12.97 6.97
CA GLY A 352 8.08 12.53 7.78
C GLY A 352 9.07 11.67 6.99
N GLY A 353 8.58 10.93 6.00
CA GLY A 353 9.39 10.08 5.12
C GLY A 353 10.28 10.88 4.16
N GLY A 354 9.87 12.10 3.81
CA GLY A 354 10.57 12.96 2.87
C GLY A 354 10.29 12.63 1.39
N HIS A 355 9.26 11.85 1.08
CA HIS A 355 8.89 11.51 -0.30
C HIS A 355 8.28 12.69 -1.05
N ASP A 356 7.24 13.33 -0.48
CA ASP A 356 6.53 14.47 -1.10
C ASP A 356 6.48 15.77 -0.27
N PRO A 357 7.49 16.11 0.56
CA PRO A 357 7.41 17.17 1.57
C PRO A 357 7.27 18.59 0.99
N HIS A 358 7.60 18.77 -0.29
CA HIS A 358 7.57 20.07 -0.99
C HIS A 358 6.42 20.20 -1.99
N ILE A 359 5.65 19.13 -2.20
CA ILE A 359 4.54 19.14 -3.16
C ILE A 359 3.33 19.80 -2.51
N MET A 360 2.79 20.79 -3.20
CA MET A 360 1.69 21.62 -2.74
C MET A 360 0.41 21.30 -3.55
N ALA A 361 -0.72 21.86 -3.12
CA ALA A 361 -1.97 21.80 -3.84
C ALA A 361 -1.79 22.29 -5.29
N PRO A 362 -2.50 21.70 -6.27
CA PRO A 362 -3.65 20.82 -6.05
C PRO A 362 -3.31 19.33 -5.90
N GLY A 363 -2.03 18.94 -5.92
CA GLY A 363 -1.63 17.54 -5.97
C GLY A 363 -1.91 16.91 -7.34
N GLY A 364 -2.23 15.62 -7.36
CA GLY A 364 -2.61 14.88 -8.57
C GLY A 364 -3.96 15.34 -9.11
N TRP A 365 -4.14 15.20 -10.42
CA TRP A 365 -5.24 15.82 -11.16
C TRP A 365 -5.68 15.00 -12.37
N ILE A 366 -6.90 15.29 -12.84
CA ILE A 366 -7.39 14.86 -14.15
C ILE A 366 -7.84 16.07 -14.96
N ALA A 367 -7.45 16.09 -16.23
CA ALA A 367 -7.80 17.14 -17.18
C ALA A 367 -8.27 16.53 -18.50
N ARG A 368 -8.97 17.31 -19.33
CA ARG A 368 -9.34 16.91 -20.70
C ARG A 368 -8.90 17.94 -21.73
N CYS A 369 -8.69 17.49 -22.97
CA CYS A 369 -8.33 18.32 -24.11
C CYS A 369 -8.95 17.76 -25.40
N ASP A 370 -8.92 18.53 -26.48
CA ASP A 370 -9.30 17.99 -27.79
C ASP A 370 -8.28 16.97 -28.33
N LEU A 371 -8.64 16.29 -29.42
CA LEU A 371 -7.77 15.27 -30.05
C LEU A 371 -6.42 15.81 -30.54
N LYS A 372 -6.26 17.14 -30.68
CA LYS A 372 -5.00 17.79 -31.05
C LYS A 372 -4.19 18.21 -29.83
N GLY A 373 -4.62 17.84 -28.61
CA GLY A 373 -4.00 18.24 -27.35
C GLY A 373 -4.12 19.72 -27.04
N GLN A 374 -5.13 20.41 -27.58
CA GLN A 374 -5.42 21.83 -27.32
C GLN A 374 -6.65 21.98 -26.40
N ASN A 375 -6.90 23.19 -25.91
CA ASN A 375 -8.08 23.51 -25.09
C ASN A 375 -8.18 22.65 -23.82
N TRP A 376 -7.13 22.70 -22.98
CA TRP A 376 -7.05 21.93 -21.75
C TRP A 376 -7.99 22.48 -20.68
N GLU A 377 -8.86 21.64 -20.15
CA GLU A 377 -9.76 21.94 -19.04
C GLU A 377 -9.40 21.05 -17.83
N LEU A 378 -9.09 21.66 -16.69
CA LEU A 378 -8.81 20.95 -15.44
C LEU A 378 -10.12 20.58 -14.74
N LEU A 379 -10.40 19.28 -14.61
CA LEU A 379 -11.72 18.82 -14.16
C LEU A 379 -11.78 18.61 -12.65
N SER A 380 -10.78 17.92 -12.08
CA SER A 380 -10.73 17.57 -10.66
C SER A 380 -9.27 17.44 -10.22
N ALA A 381 -9.02 17.61 -8.92
CA ALA A 381 -7.69 17.40 -8.34
C ALA A 381 -7.76 16.98 -6.87
N GLY A 382 -6.63 17.02 -6.15
CA GLY A 382 -6.58 16.55 -4.76
C GLY A 382 -6.30 15.06 -4.62
N LEU A 383 -5.74 14.44 -5.65
CA LEU A 383 -5.26 13.05 -5.65
C LEU A 383 -3.78 13.03 -5.24
N ARG A 384 -3.21 11.87 -4.92
CA ARG A 384 -1.76 11.74 -4.74
C ARG A 384 -1.12 11.05 -5.93
N ASN A 385 -1.52 9.81 -6.20
CA ASN A 385 -0.95 8.98 -7.24
C ASN A 385 -2.02 8.09 -7.86
N ALA A 386 -2.95 8.75 -8.53
CA ALA A 386 -3.93 8.12 -9.39
C ALA A 386 -3.21 7.63 -10.66
N TYR A 387 -3.01 6.31 -10.74
CA TYR A 387 -2.19 5.70 -11.80
C TYR A 387 -2.97 5.51 -13.11
N ASP A 388 -4.22 5.09 -13.02
CA ASP A 388 -5.08 4.86 -14.19
C ASP A 388 -6.54 5.19 -13.86
N PHE A 389 -7.37 5.28 -14.90
CA PHE A 389 -8.78 5.58 -14.78
C PHE A 389 -9.57 5.01 -15.96
N ASP A 390 -10.88 4.86 -15.75
CA ASP A 390 -11.79 4.47 -16.83
C ASP A 390 -13.21 5.05 -16.61
N PHE A 391 -14.03 4.98 -17.66
CA PHE A 391 -15.41 5.42 -17.68
C PHE A 391 -16.36 4.25 -17.45
N ASN A 392 -17.32 4.42 -16.55
CA ASN A 392 -18.43 3.49 -16.47
C ASN A 392 -19.34 3.63 -17.71
N PRO A 393 -20.30 2.71 -17.93
CA PRO A 393 -21.24 2.79 -19.07
C PRO A 393 -22.08 4.07 -19.15
N GLU A 394 -22.19 4.84 -18.05
CA GLU A 394 -22.90 6.12 -17.99
C GLU A 394 -21.99 7.33 -18.25
N GLY A 395 -20.71 7.10 -18.56
CA GLY A 395 -19.73 8.16 -18.82
C GLY A 395 -19.19 8.84 -17.56
N GLN A 396 -19.34 8.22 -16.38
CA GLN A 396 -18.76 8.70 -15.13
C GLN A 396 -17.31 8.19 -14.97
N VAL A 397 -16.41 9.02 -14.46
CA VAL A 397 -14.97 8.72 -14.38
C VAL A 397 -14.60 8.12 -13.02
N PHE A 398 -13.85 7.02 -13.02
CA PHE A 398 -13.33 6.42 -11.79
C PHE A 398 -11.83 6.17 -11.88
N THR A 399 -11.14 6.36 -10.77
CA THR A 399 -9.70 6.08 -10.65
C THR A 399 -9.38 5.31 -9.38
N TYR A 400 -8.20 4.70 -9.33
CA TYR A 400 -7.61 4.08 -8.15
C TYR A 400 -6.38 4.87 -7.70
N ASP A 401 -6.49 5.53 -6.55
CA ASP A 401 -5.48 6.46 -6.00
C ASP A 401 -4.84 5.84 -4.75
N SER A 402 -3.52 5.92 -4.63
CA SER A 402 -2.82 5.62 -3.38
C SER A 402 -2.61 6.89 -2.58
N ASP A 403 -2.40 6.76 -1.28
CA ASP A 403 -1.84 7.83 -0.48
C ASP A 403 -0.44 7.41 0.02
N MET A 404 -0.08 7.63 1.28
CA MET A 404 1.24 7.35 1.83
C MET A 404 1.17 6.28 2.91
N GLU A 405 1.52 5.03 2.56
CA GLU A 405 1.51 3.87 3.49
C GLU A 405 2.46 4.03 4.67
N TRP A 406 3.46 4.90 4.56
CA TRP A 406 4.37 5.24 5.66
C TRP A 406 3.67 6.03 6.77
N ASP A 407 2.50 6.60 6.51
CA ASP A 407 1.69 7.33 7.50
C ASP A 407 0.78 6.40 8.31
N THR A 408 0.76 5.08 8.04
CA THR A 408 -0.07 4.12 8.80
C THR A 408 0.06 4.31 10.31
N GLY A 409 -1.05 4.22 11.04
CA GLY A 409 -1.11 4.51 12.48
C GLY A 409 -1.24 6.01 12.85
N THR A 410 -1.44 6.89 11.86
CA THR A 410 -1.69 8.33 12.08
C THR A 410 -3.12 8.73 11.65
N PRO A 411 -3.69 9.82 12.20
CA PRO A 411 -5.06 10.24 11.85
C PRO A 411 -5.21 10.80 10.42
N TRP A 412 -4.10 11.13 9.76
CA TRP A 412 -4.06 11.60 8.37
C TRP A 412 -3.69 10.49 7.38
N TYR A 413 -3.48 9.24 7.82
CA TYR A 413 -3.35 8.12 6.90
C TYR A 413 -4.63 7.96 6.05
N ARG A 414 -4.45 7.64 4.78
CA ARG A 414 -5.52 7.24 3.87
C ARG A 414 -5.08 5.95 3.17
N PRO A 415 -5.91 4.91 3.13
CA PRO A 415 -5.62 3.72 2.34
C PRO A 415 -5.72 4.04 0.84
N THR A 416 -5.25 3.10 0.01
CA THR A 416 -5.58 3.10 -1.41
C THR A 416 -7.10 3.03 -1.58
N ARG A 417 -7.61 3.74 -2.59
CA ARG A 417 -9.05 4.01 -2.67
C ARG A 417 -9.52 4.27 -4.09
N VAL A 418 -10.75 3.85 -4.35
CA VAL A 418 -11.44 4.16 -5.60
C VAL A 418 -12.17 5.49 -5.43
N ASN A 419 -11.96 6.42 -6.36
CA ASN A 419 -12.61 7.73 -6.37
C ASN A 419 -13.48 7.88 -7.62
N HIS A 420 -14.69 8.43 -7.45
CA HIS A 420 -15.54 8.90 -8.55
C HIS A 420 -15.19 10.36 -8.83
N LEU A 421 -14.55 10.63 -9.97
CA LEU A 421 -14.06 11.95 -10.37
C LEU A 421 -15.17 12.77 -11.01
N VAL A 422 -15.60 13.85 -10.35
CA VAL A 422 -16.67 14.75 -10.81
C VAL A 422 -16.14 16.15 -11.12
N SER A 423 -16.88 16.91 -11.92
CA SER A 423 -16.50 18.27 -12.31
C SER A 423 -16.32 19.19 -11.09
N GLY A 424 -15.17 19.87 -11.02
CA GLY A 424 -14.76 20.71 -9.91
C GLY A 424 -14.39 19.96 -8.62
N GLY A 425 -14.26 18.62 -8.69
CA GLY A 425 -14.02 17.76 -7.53
C GLY A 425 -12.63 17.92 -6.90
N GLU A 426 -12.57 17.81 -5.58
CA GLU A 426 -11.34 17.85 -4.76
C GLU A 426 -11.34 16.64 -3.82
N TYR A 427 -10.25 15.86 -3.81
CA TYR A 427 -10.14 14.61 -3.04
C TYR A 427 -9.25 14.74 -1.78
N GLY A 428 -8.84 15.97 -1.46
CA GLY A 428 -8.34 16.33 -0.13
C GLY A 428 -6.88 16.00 0.13
N TRP A 429 -6.14 15.46 -0.85
CA TRP A 429 -4.73 15.15 -0.66
C TRP A 429 -3.89 16.43 -0.47
N ARG A 430 -3.05 16.45 0.57
CA ARG A 430 -1.98 17.42 0.78
C ARG A 430 -0.81 16.67 1.44
N ASN A 431 0.42 17.16 1.33
CA ASN A 431 1.56 16.47 1.94
C ASN A 431 1.46 16.39 3.48
N GLY A 432 2.00 15.30 4.04
CA GLY A 432 2.09 15.04 5.48
C GLY A 432 0.75 15.17 6.22
N THR A 433 0.73 15.94 7.31
CA THR A 433 -0.46 16.11 8.16
C THR A 433 -1.52 17.05 7.57
N GLY A 434 -1.34 17.51 6.33
CA GLY A 434 -2.23 18.49 5.70
C GLY A 434 -3.48 17.88 5.06
N LYS A 435 -3.60 16.56 4.99
CA LYS A 435 -4.70 15.89 4.27
C LYS A 435 -6.05 16.25 4.86
N TRP A 436 -7.00 16.61 4.00
CA TRP A 436 -8.34 16.96 4.44
C TRP A 436 -9.11 15.69 4.87
N PRO A 437 -9.98 15.78 5.88
CA PRO A 437 -10.90 14.71 6.22
C PRO A 437 -11.96 14.51 5.14
N GLU A 438 -12.35 13.26 4.89
CA GLU A 438 -13.36 12.91 3.89
C GLU A 438 -14.77 13.41 4.23
N TYR A 439 -15.04 13.78 5.48
CA TYR A 439 -16.30 14.40 5.89
C TYR A 439 -16.36 15.91 5.60
N SER A 440 -15.24 16.54 5.21
CA SER A 440 -15.21 17.98 4.92
C SER A 440 -16.18 18.31 3.78
N PRO A 441 -17.03 19.34 3.91
CA PRO A 441 -18.06 19.66 2.90
C PRO A 441 -17.49 19.98 1.49
N ASP A 442 -16.19 20.24 1.42
CA ASP A 442 -15.43 20.59 0.23
C ASP A 442 -14.37 19.55 -0.19
N SER A 443 -14.36 18.37 0.44
CA SER A 443 -13.69 17.17 -0.06
C SER A 443 -14.74 16.19 -0.59
N LEU A 444 -14.47 15.49 -1.68
CA LEU A 444 -15.22 14.31 -2.09
C LEU A 444 -14.46 13.08 -1.60
N GLY A 445 -15.16 12.20 -0.87
CA GLY A 445 -14.56 11.00 -0.27
C GLY A 445 -14.39 9.87 -1.28
N ALA A 446 -13.77 8.79 -0.82
CA ALA A 446 -13.68 7.55 -1.58
C ALA A 446 -15.07 6.94 -1.83
N VAL A 447 -15.21 6.26 -2.98
CA VAL A 447 -16.31 5.33 -3.24
C VAL A 447 -16.13 4.08 -2.38
N VAL A 448 -14.89 3.60 -2.28
CA VAL A 448 -14.49 2.52 -1.38
C VAL A 448 -13.00 2.60 -1.07
N ASN A 449 -12.64 2.31 0.18
CA ASN A 449 -11.26 2.15 0.64
C ASN A 449 -10.86 0.68 0.51
N ILE A 450 -9.74 0.40 -0.16
CA ILE A 450 -9.28 -0.97 -0.43
C ILE A 450 -8.32 -1.46 0.66
N GLY A 451 -7.34 -0.65 1.04
CA GLY A 451 -6.37 -1.00 2.07
C GLY A 451 -4.97 -0.47 1.76
N MET A 452 -3.94 -1.20 2.17
CA MET A 452 -2.58 -0.95 1.68
C MET A 452 -2.44 -1.56 0.28
N GLY A 453 -1.72 -0.91 -0.61
CA GLY A 453 -1.49 -1.44 -1.95
C GLY A 453 -0.64 -0.50 -2.80
N SER A 454 -0.48 -0.85 -4.08
CA SER A 454 0.10 0.06 -5.08
C SER A 454 -0.75 0.03 -6.35
N PRO A 455 -1.61 1.04 -6.58
CA PRO A 455 -2.47 1.14 -7.75
C PRO A 455 -1.69 1.12 -9.06
N THR A 456 -2.19 0.38 -10.05
CA THR A 456 -1.73 0.43 -11.44
C THR A 456 -2.94 0.48 -12.39
N GLY A 457 -3.06 -0.46 -13.34
CA GLY A 457 -4.13 -0.47 -14.35
C GLY A 457 -5.56 -0.48 -13.79
N VAL A 458 -6.45 0.18 -14.52
CA VAL A 458 -7.88 0.33 -14.21
C VAL A 458 -8.71 0.16 -15.49
N ALA A 459 -9.72 -0.71 -15.46
CA ALA A 459 -10.65 -0.90 -16.57
C ALA A 459 -12.04 -1.35 -16.11
N PHE A 460 -13.11 -0.82 -16.69
CA PHE A 460 -14.44 -1.40 -16.53
C PHE A 460 -14.59 -2.68 -17.36
N GLY A 461 -15.35 -3.64 -16.84
CA GLY A 461 -15.71 -4.88 -17.54
C GLY A 461 -16.62 -4.71 -18.77
N THR A 462 -16.87 -3.49 -19.21
CA THR A 462 -17.84 -3.19 -20.27
C THR A 462 -17.42 -3.87 -21.57
N GLY A 463 -18.32 -4.65 -22.16
CA GLY A 463 -18.03 -5.43 -23.37
C GLY A 463 -17.36 -6.79 -23.13
N ALA A 464 -17.01 -7.13 -21.89
CA ALA A 464 -16.48 -8.44 -21.57
C ALA A 464 -17.55 -9.52 -21.73
N LYS A 465 -17.17 -10.70 -22.23
CA LYS A 465 -17.98 -11.92 -22.25
C LYS A 465 -17.94 -12.61 -20.89
N PHE A 466 -18.22 -11.84 -19.85
CA PHE A 466 -18.28 -12.28 -18.45
C PHE A 466 -19.72 -12.21 -17.94
N PRO A 467 -20.04 -12.80 -16.78
CA PRO A 467 -21.35 -12.62 -16.16
C PRO A 467 -21.68 -11.14 -15.93
N GLU A 468 -22.98 -10.80 -15.96
CA GLU A 468 -23.49 -9.43 -15.89
C GLU A 468 -22.84 -8.59 -14.78
N LYS A 469 -22.64 -9.15 -13.57
CA LYS A 469 -22.03 -8.41 -12.44
C LYS A 469 -20.60 -7.95 -12.74
N TYR A 470 -19.84 -8.73 -13.50
CA TYR A 470 -18.45 -8.42 -13.84
C TYR A 470 -18.35 -7.55 -15.09
N GLN A 471 -19.35 -7.56 -15.96
CA GLN A 471 -19.44 -6.57 -17.05
C GLN A 471 -19.63 -5.15 -16.51
N ARG A 472 -20.26 -5.00 -15.33
CA ARG A 472 -20.48 -3.72 -14.65
C ARG A 472 -19.40 -3.37 -13.62
N ALA A 473 -18.48 -4.29 -13.33
CA ALA A 473 -17.44 -4.08 -12.33
C ALA A 473 -16.32 -3.17 -12.86
N LEU A 474 -15.73 -2.40 -11.95
CA LEU A 474 -14.44 -1.74 -12.17
C LEU A 474 -13.34 -2.69 -11.73
N PHE A 475 -12.45 -3.06 -12.65
CA PHE A 475 -11.27 -3.86 -12.33
C PHE A 475 -10.09 -2.94 -12.02
N ILE A 476 -9.42 -3.21 -10.90
CA ILE A 476 -8.28 -2.41 -10.43
C ILE A 476 -7.12 -3.33 -10.04
N ASN A 477 -5.90 -2.97 -10.46
CA ASN A 477 -4.68 -3.72 -10.19
C ASN A 477 -3.95 -3.20 -8.94
N ASP A 478 -3.43 -4.12 -8.14
CA ASP A 478 -2.47 -3.86 -7.06
C ASP A 478 -1.15 -4.57 -7.33
N TRP A 479 -0.12 -3.76 -7.60
CA TRP A 479 1.22 -4.22 -7.92
C TRP A 479 1.93 -4.88 -6.73
N THR A 480 1.77 -4.33 -5.52
CA THR A 480 2.53 -4.77 -4.33
C THR A 480 2.08 -6.13 -3.85
N TYR A 481 0.76 -6.36 -3.80
CA TYR A 481 0.20 -7.58 -3.24
C TYR A 481 -0.19 -8.62 -4.28
N GLY A 482 -0.05 -8.30 -5.56
CA GLY A 482 -0.37 -9.19 -6.67
C GLY A 482 -1.84 -9.57 -6.69
N LYS A 483 -2.71 -8.56 -6.67
CA LYS A 483 -4.16 -8.72 -6.65
C LYS A 483 -4.83 -7.85 -7.71
N LEU A 484 -5.66 -8.48 -8.52
CA LEU A 484 -6.63 -7.81 -9.38
C LEU A 484 -7.97 -7.88 -8.66
N TYR A 485 -8.58 -6.74 -8.39
CA TYR A 485 -9.87 -6.66 -7.70
C TYR A 485 -11.01 -6.39 -8.69
N ALA A 486 -12.19 -6.94 -8.43
CA ALA A 486 -13.44 -6.52 -9.05
C ALA A 486 -14.21 -5.64 -8.05
N VAL A 487 -14.45 -4.37 -8.40
CA VAL A 487 -15.16 -3.39 -7.59
C VAL A 487 -16.58 -3.25 -8.12
N HIS A 488 -17.56 -3.51 -7.26
CA HIS A 488 -18.98 -3.51 -7.58
C HIS A 488 -19.62 -2.21 -7.10
N LEU A 489 -19.93 -1.32 -8.04
CA LEU A 489 -20.50 0.00 -7.75
C LEU A 489 -21.99 -0.09 -7.39
N ALA A 490 -22.39 0.65 -6.37
CA ALA A 490 -23.79 0.84 -5.97
C ALA A 490 -24.11 2.35 -5.95
N PRO A 491 -25.11 2.83 -6.72
CA PRO A 491 -25.48 4.24 -6.72
C PRO A 491 -25.93 4.74 -5.34
N VAL A 492 -25.48 5.92 -4.95
CA VAL A 492 -25.94 6.67 -3.76
C VAL A 492 -26.16 8.11 -4.17
N GLY A 493 -27.42 8.44 -4.47
CA GLY A 493 -27.78 9.75 -5.04
C GLY A 493 -27.07 9.98 -6.36
N ALA A 494 -26.39 11.12 -6.50
CA ALA A 494 -25.61 11.49 -7.66
C ALA A 494 -24.21 10.84 -7.68
N THR A 495 -23.80 10.09 -6.65
CA THR A 495 -22.49 9.40 -6.64
C THR A 495 -22.66 7.89 -6.40
N TYR A 496 -21.60 7.22 -5.97
CA TYR A 496 -21.55 5.78 -5.75
C TYR A 496 -20.89 5.46 -4.40
N THR A 497 -21.31 4.35 -3.81
CA THR A 497 -20.52 3.55 -2.87
C THR A 497 -20.11 2.26 -3.60
N ALA A 498 -19.24 1.43 -3.01
CA ALA A 498 -18.91 0.13 -3.59
C ALA A 498 -18.55 -0.93 -2.57
N THR A 499 -18.64 -2.18 -3.01
CA THR A 499 -17.95 -3.33 -2.41
C THR A 499 -16.90 -3.85 -3.39
N PHE A 500 -16.00 -4.71 -2.94
CA PHE A 500 -15.01 -5.31 -3.83
C PHE A 500 -14.70 -6.76 -3.43
N GLU A 501 -14.19 -7.53 -4.39
CA GLU A 501 -13.69 -8.88 -4.18
C GLU A 501 -12.37 -9.08 -4.93
N VAL A 502 -11.51 -9.96 -4.42
CA VAL A 502 -10.29 -10.37 -5.14
C VAL A 502 -10.74 -11.19 -6.35
N PHE A 503 -10.44 -10.71 -7.55
CA PHE A 503 -10.80 -11.36 -8.82
C PHE A 503 -9.72 -12.35 -9.27
N VAL A 504 -8.45 -11.95 -9.19
CA VAL A 504 -7.27 -12.82 -9.38
C VAL A 504 -6.23 -12.46 -8.32
N GLU A 505 -5.69 -13.47 -7.63
CA GLU A 505 -4.51 -13.31 -6.77
C GLU A 505 -3.37 -14.22 -7.22
N GLY A 506 -2.12 -13.77 -7.08
CA GLY A 506 -0.96 -14.59 -7.39
C GLY A 506 0.32 -14.06 -6.76
N ARG A 507 1.34 -14.91 -6.63
CA ARG A 507 2.64 -14.53 -6.06
C ARG A 507 3.80 -15.27 -6.74
N PRO A 508 4.78 -14.55 -7.35
CA PRO A 508 4.79 -13.10 -7.60
C PRO A 508 3.79 -12.73 -8.70
N MET A 509 3.06 -11.63 -8.61
CA MET A 509 2.15 -11.17 -9.69
C MET A 509 2.09 -9.63 -9.73
N PRO A 510 3.20 -8.93 -10.02
CA PRO A 510 3.24 -7.47 -9.99
C PRO A 510 2.45 -6.88 -11.17
N LEU A 511 1.13 -6.73 -11.01
CA LEU A 511 0.21 -6.28 -12.06
C LEU A 511 0.53 -4.85 -12.50
N THR A 512 0.60 -4.62 -13.81
CA THR A 512 0.91 -3.30 -14.38
C THR A 512 -0.24 -2.67 -15.15
N ASP A 513 -0.94 -3.43 -16.00
CA ASP A 513 -2.07 -2.89 -16.76
C ASP A 513 -3.15 -3.95 -17.01
N VAL A 514 -4.38 -3.52 -17.32
CA VAL A 514 -5.54 -4.36 -17.61
C VAL A 514 -6.43 -3.71 -18.67
N VAL A 515 -6.92 -4.50 -19.62
CA VAL A 515 -7.88 -4.06 -20.65
C VAL A 515 -8.94 -5.12 -20.89
N ILE A 516 -10.14 -4.69 -21.27
CA ILE A 516 -11.12 -5.57 -21.93
C ILE A 516 -10.88 -5.52 -23.43
N HIS A 517 -10.52 -6.66 -23.99
CA HIS A 517 -10.11 -6.78 -25.39
C HIS A 517 -11.32 -6.96 -26.32
N THR A 518 -11.15 -6.70 -27.61
CA THR A 518 -12.22 -6.74 -28.62
C THR A 518 -12.83 -8.13 -28.83
N ASP A 519 -12.14 -9.20 -28.42
CA ASP A 519 -12.68 -10.57 -28.40
C ASP A 519 -13.63 -10.83 -27.20
N GLY A 520 -13.77 -9.85 -26.30
CA GLY A 520 -14.56 -9.89 -25.09
C GLY A 520 -13.85 -10.54 -23.90
N GLN A 521 -12.56 -10.83 -23.99
CA GLN A 521 -11.79 -11.37 -22.86
C GLN A 521 -11.03 -10.24 -22.14
N MET A 522 -10.64 -10.48 -20.90
CA MET A 522 -9.76 -9.54 -20.17
C MET A 522 -8.31 -9.93 -20.42
N TYR A 523 -7.46 -8.93 -20.67
CA TYR A 523 -6.02 -9.10 -20.74
C TYR A 523 -5.37 -8.25 -19.66
N PHE A 524 -4.34 -8.79 -19.00
CA PHE A 524 -3.54 -8.04 -18.06
C PHE A 524 -2.05 -8.34 -18.23
N THR A 525 -1.21 -7.38 -17.85
CA THR A 525 0.24 -7.53 -17.82
C THR A 525 0.75 -7.56 -16.39
N ILE A 526 1.86 -8.30 -16.18
CA ILE A 526 2.71 -8.15 -15.00
C ILE A 526 4.05 -7.52 -15.40
N GLY A 527 4.76 -6.91 -14.46
CA GLY A 527 6.07 -6.32 -14.70
C GLY A 527 6.29 -5.06 -13.87
N GLY A 528 6.89 -4.04 -14.48
CA GLY A 528 7.24 -2.78 -13.84
C GLY A 528 8.46 -2.89 -12.92
N ARG A 529 9.13 -1.77 -12.68
CA ARG A 529 10.40 -1.66 -11.92
C ARG A 529 11.47 -2.65 -12.40
N GLY A 530 11.50 -2.91 -13.71
CA GLY A 530 12.42 -3.89 -14.32
C GLY A 530 12.17 -5.35 -13.91
N THR A 531 11.04 -5.69 -13.27
CA THR A 531 10.71 -7.08 -12.93
C THR A 531 10.34 -7.90 -14.18
N GLN A 532 10.35 -9.24 -14.05
CA GLN A 532 9.96 -10.12 -15.15
C GLN A 532 8.51 -9.84 -15.59
N SER A 533 8.30 -9.68 -16.89
CA SER A 533 7.00 -9.33 -17.46
C SER A 533 6.34 -10.50 -18.18
N GLY A 534 5.02 -10.45 -18.28
CA GLY A 534 4.18 -11.44 -18.94
C GLY A 534 2.82 -10.85 -19.29
N LEU A 535 2.22 -11.36 -20.37
CA LEU A 535 0.87 -11.03 -20.82
C LEU A 535 -0.04 -12.23 -20.57
N TYR A 536 -1.16 -11.99 -19.92
CA TYR A 536 -2.14 -13.01 -19.55
C TYR A 536 -3.52 -12.65 -20.08
N ARG A 537 -4.33 -13.69 -20.30
CA ARG A 537 -5.74 -13.57 -20.68
C ARG A 537 -6.60 -14.28 -19.66
N VAL A 538 -7.68 -13.64 -19.22
CA VAL A 538 -8.70 -14.21 -18.35
C VAL A 538 -9.97 -14.49 -19.16
N LYS A 539 -10.49 -15.71 -19.04
CA LYS A 539 -11.73 -16.14 -19.68
C LYS A 539 -12.76 -16.58 -18.67
N TYR A 540 -14.04 -16.38 -18.99
CA TYR A 540 -15.13 -17.05 -18.28
C TYR A 540 -15.41 -18.42 -18.90
N VAL A 541 -15.34 -19.46 -18.08
CA VAL A 541 -15.60 -20.87 -18.43
C VAL A 541 -16.77 -21.46 -17.65
N GLY A 542 -17.45 -20.64 -16.84
CA GLY A 542 -18.65 -21.02 -16.11
C GLY A 542 -19.91 -21.08 -16.98
N SER A 543 -21.06 -21.28 -16.33
CA SER A 543 -22.35 -21.50 -16.99
C SER A 543 -23.30 -20.29 -16.98
N GLU A 544 -22.94 -19.19 -16.30
CA GLU A 544 -23.78 -17.99 -16.28
C GLU A 544 -23.79 -17.29 -17.65
N SER A 545 -24.83 -16.49 -17.89
CA SER A 545 -24.98 -15.74 -19.12
C SER A 545 -23.89 -14.69 -19.28
N THR A 546 -23.27 -14.66 -20.47
CA THR A 546 -22.30 -13.65 -20.89
C THR A 546 -22.88 -12.69 -21.94
N ALA A 547 -24.20 -12.68 -22.11
CA ALA A 547 -24.87 -11.71 -22.96
C ALA A 547 -24.61 -10.28 -22.45
N PRO A 548 -24.56 -9.27 -23.34
CA PRO A 548 -24.31 -7.89 -22.93
C PRO A 548 -25.26 -7.45 -21.81
N ALA A 549 -24.68 -6.95 -20.73
CA ALA A 549 -25.43 -6.43 -19.60
C ALA A 549 -26.31 -5.26 -20.03
N ALA A 550 -27.58 -5.26 -19.60
CA ALA A 550 -28.41 -4.07 -19.73
C ALA A 550 -27.82 -2.90 -18.92
N PRO A 551 -28.11 -1.63 -19.24
CA PRO A 551 -27.80 -0.52 -18.35
C PRO A 551 -28.45 -0.73 -16.98
N ALA A 552 -27.74 -0.43 -15.90
CA ALA A 552 -28.29 -0.54 -14.55
C ALA A 552 -29.44 0.47 -14.38
N ALA A 553 -30.62 -0.01 -13.98
CA ALA A 553 -31.84 0.80 -13.94
C ALA A 553 -32.14 1.34 -12.54
N ASP A 554 -31.33 2.30 -12.05
CA ASP A 554 -31.74 3.16 -10.93
C ASP A 554 -32.13 4.54 -11.48
N ALA A 555 -33.44 4.71 -11.74
CA ALA A 555 -33.98 5.94 -12.30
C ALA A 555 -33.79 7.16 -11.37
N ALA A 556 -33.82 6.96 -10.05
CA ALA A 556 -33.65 8.04 -9.09
C ALA A 556 -32.20 8.52 -9.06
N ALA A 557 -31.24 7.59 -9.03
CA ALA A 557 -29.83 7.91 -9.08
C ALA A 557 -29.42 8.49 -10.44
N ALA A 558 -29.97 7.99 -11.54
CA ALA A 558 -29.79 8.56 -12.87
C ALA A 558 -30.31 10.01 -12.95
N ALA A 559 -31.50 10.28 -12.40
CA ALA A 559 -32.04 11.63 -12.31
C ALA A 559 -31.16 12.55 -11.44
N ALA A 560 -30.63 12.05 -10.33
CA ALA A 560 -29.71 12.80 -9.47
C ALA A 560 -28.39 13.14 -10.19
N ARG A 561 -27.80 12.20 -10.94
CA ARG A 561 -26.61 12.44 -11.78
C ARG A 561 -26.88 13.40 -12.92
N LYS A 562 -28.05 13.30 -13.56
CA LYS A 562 -28.49 14.27 -14.57
C LYS A 562 -28.59 15.69 -13.99
N LEU A 563 -29.24 15.84 -12.84
CA LEU A 563 -29.32 17.12 -12.15
C LEU A 563 -27.93 17.66 -11.77
N ARG A 564 -27.02 16.79 -11.27
CA ARG A 564 -25.64 17.20 -10.99
C ARG A 564 -24.95 17.70 -12.27
N SER A 565 -25.11 17.00 -13.39
CA SER A 565 -24.52 17.38 -14.68
C SER A 565 -25.06 18.72 -15.20
N GLU A 566 -26.36 18.98 -15.02
CA GLU A 566 -26.99 20.27 -15.36
C GLU A 566 -26.43 21.42 -14.51
N ILE A 567 -26.14 21.17 -13.24
CA ILE A 567 -25.47 22.13 -12.35
C ILE A 567 -24.00 22.33 -12.77
N GLU A 568 -23.29 21.25 -13.08
CA GLU A 568 -21.87 21.27 -13.48
C GLU A 568 -21.66 22.08 -14.78
N ALA A 569 -22.66 22.18 -15.65
CA ALA A 569 -22.62 23.02 -16.84
C ALA A 569 -22.43 24.53 -16.55
N PHE A 570 -22.67 24.98 -15.32
CA PHE A 570 -22.40 26.35 -14.85
C PHE A 570 -21.00 26.53 -14.24
N GLN A 571 -20.18 25.48 -14.19
CA GLN A 571 -18.83 25.53 -13.61
C GLN A 571 -17.74 25.93 -14.61
N THR A 572 -18.09 26.20 -15.87
CA THR A 572 -17.11 26.60 -16.91
C THR A 572 -17.33 27.99 -17.47
N LYS A 573 -18.37 28.69 -16.98
CA LYS A 573 -18.80 29.99 -17.50
C LYS A 573 -19.59 30.78 -16.47
N GLU A 574 -19.55 32.09 -16.64
CA GLU A 574 -20.52 32.97 -16.00
C GLU A 574 -21.85 32.87 -16.76
N ASP A 575 -22.96 32.73 -16.03
CA ASP A 575 -24.29 32.62 -16.61
C ASP A 575 -25.32 33.31 -15.70
N PRO A 576 -26.11 34.28 -16.22
CA PRO A 576 -27.13 34.97 -15.43
C PRO A 576 -28.17 34.06 -14.77
N GLN A 577 -28.39 32.85 -15.29
CA GLN A 577 -29.36 31.89 -14.74
C GLN A 577 -28.76 31.00 -13.65
N ALA A 578 -27.43 30.93 -13.52
CA ALA A 578 -26.74 30.00 -12.63
C ALA A 578 -27.16 30.19 -11.16
N VAL A 579 -27.24 31.44 -10.69
CA VAL A 579 -27.58 31.72 -9.29
C VAL A 579 -29.00 31.25 -8.97
N ASP A 580 -29.98 31.47 -9.84
CA ASP A 580 -31.35 31.06 -9.55
C ASP A 580 -31.56 29.55 -9.70
N PHE A 581 -30.86 28.91 -10.65
CA PHE A 581 -30.91 27.47 -10.84
C PHE A 581 -30.18 26.70 -9.74
N CYS A 582 -28.94 27.09 -9.40
CA CYS A 582 -28.09 26.32 -8.47
C CYS A 582 -28.43 26.56 -6.99
N TRP A 583 -28.91 27.75 -6.62
CA TRP A 583 -29.10 28.12 -5.21
C TRP A 583 -30.06 27.22 -4.41
N PRO A 584 -31.20 26.75 -4.96
CA PRO A 584 -32.06 25.78 -4.26
C PRO A 584 -31.31 24.51 -3.85
N HIS A 585 -30.34 24.07 -4.67
CA HIS A 585 -29.58 22.84 -4.50
C HIS A 585 -28.45 22.95 -3.47
N MET A 586 -28.12 24.15 -2.99
CA MET A 586 -27.22 24.39 -1.85
C MET A 586 -27.70 23.74 -0.55
N ASN A 587 -28.98 23.34 -0.48
CA ASN A 587 -29.60 22.66 0.66
C ASN A 587 -29.91 21.17 0.41
N SER A 588 -29.42 20.58 -0.69
CA SER A 588 -29.73 19.19 -1.05
C SER A 588 -29.32 18.18 0.04
N GLY A 589 -30.13 17.15 0.26
CA GLY A 589 -29.73 15.99 1.07
C GLY A 589 -28.57 15.21 0.42
N ASP A 590 -28.46 15.29 -0.91
CA ASP A 590 -27.38 14.71 -1.68
C ASP A 590 -26.14 15.62 -1.62
N ARG A 591 -25.06 15.10 -1.04
CA ARG A 591 -23.79 15.81 -0.86
C ARG A 591 -23.15 16.21 -2.20
N ALA A 592 -23.19 15.35 -3.21
CA ALA A 592 -22.56 15.63 -4.50
C ALA A 592 -23.33 16.73 -5.27
N ILE A 593 -24.67 16.74 -5.18
CA ILE A 593 -25.48 17.84 -5.73
C ILE A 593 -25.20 19.15 -4.99
N ARG A 594 -25.14 19.14 -3.65
CA ARG A 594 -24.78 20.37 -2.89
C ARG A 594 -23.40 20.88 -3.25
N TYR A 595 -22.43 19.97 -3.38
CA TYR A 595 -21.07 20.30 -3.75
C TYR A 595 -21.03 20.96 -5.12
N ALA A 596 -21.62 20.32 -6.14
CA ALA A 596 -21.67 20.85 -7.50
C ALA A 596 -22.36 22.22 -7.55
N ALA A 597 -23.44 22.41 -6.79
CA ALA A 597 -24.16 23.68 -6.69
C ALA A 597 -23.28 24.77 -6.09
N ARG A 598 -22.56 24.48 -5.00
CA ARG A 598 -21.65 25.44 -4.38
C ARG A 598 -20.53 25.84 -5.34
N VAL A 599 -19.91 24.87 -6.00
CA VAL A 599 -18.87 25.15 -6.99
C VAL A 599 -19.44 25.99 -8.14
N ALA A 600 -20.62 25.67 -8.66
CA ALA A 600 -21.26 26.48 -9.71
C ALA A 600 -21.51 27.94 -9.27
N ILE A 601 -21.92 28.18 -8.01
CA ILE A 601 -22.07 29.53 -7.45
C ILE A 601 -20.71 30.23 -7.29
N GLU A 602 -19.67 29.54 -6.82
CA GLU A 602 -18.29 30.06 -6.77
C GLU A 602 -17.77 30.46 -8.15
N HIS A 603 -18.38 29.93 -9.23
CA HIS A 603 -18.04 30.28 -10.60
C HIS A 603 -18.71 31.56 -11.12
N GLN A 604 -19.66 32.12 -10.38
CA GLN A 604 -20.37 33.35 -10.73
C GLN A 604 -19.80 34.56 -10.00
N PRO A 605 -19.91 35.78 -10.57
CA PRO A 605 -19.48 37.00 -9.89
C PRO A 605 -20.15 37.16 -8.52
N ILE A 606 -19.34 37.35 -7.47
CA ILE A 606 -19.86 37.42 -6.08
C ILE A 606 -20.90 38.53 -5.88
N ALA A 607 -20.81 39.62 -6.64
CA ALA A 607 -21.80 40.70 -6.61
C ALA A 607 -23.22 40.24 -6.95
N ALA A 608 -23.37 39.17 -7.74
CA ALA A 608 -24.67 38.63 -8.14
C ALA A 608 -25.38 37.83 -7.03
N TRP A 609 -24.64 37.34 -6.03
CA TRP A 609 -25.20 36.39 -5.06
C TRP A 609 -24.83 36.66 -3.58
N LYS A 610 -23.95 37.63 -3.28
CA LYS A 610 -23.55 37.94 -1.88
C LYS A 610 -24.73 38.28 -0.97
N GLU A 611 -25.68 39.09 -1.43
CA GLU A 611 -26.83 39.48 -0.60
C GLU A 611 -27.73 38.27 -0.31
N LYS A 612 -27.89 37.40 -1.31
CA LYS A 612 -28.61 36.12 -1.19
C LYS A 612 -27.91 35.19 -0.18
N ALA A 613 -26.56 35.16 -0.18
CA ALA A 613 -25.76 34.39 0.77
C ALA A 613 -26.02 34.80 2.22
N PHE A 614 -25.97 36.10 2.51
CA PHE A 614 -26.16 36.60 3.88
C PHE A 614 -27.63 36.53 4.34
N ALA A 615 -28.58 36.57 3.40
CA ALA A 615 -30.01 36.41 3.68
C ALA A 615 -30.47 34.95 3.87
N GLU A 616 -29.70 33.94 3.43
CA GLU A 616 -30.11 32.53 3.46
C GLU A 616 -30.35 32.02 4.90
N THR A 617 -31.51 31.41 5.14
CA THR A 617 -31.93 30.97 6.49
C THR A 617 -31.86 29.46 6.67
N ARG A 618 -31.83 28.68 5.59
CA ARG A 618 -31.72 27.22 5.66
C ARG A 618 -30.28 26.87 6.04
N VAL A 619 -30.10 26.26 7.21
CA VAL A 619 -28.78 26.04 7.84
C VAL A 619 -27.74 25.46 6.89
N THR A 620 -28.06 24.36 6.20
CA THR A 620 -27.10 23.70 5.29
C THR A 620 -26.72 24.59 4.10
N ALA A 621 -27.70 25.28 3.48
CA ALA A 621 -27.41 26.22 2.40
C ALA A 621 -26.64 27.45 2.88
N ALA A 622 -26.98 27.99 4.06
CA ALA A 622 -26.28 29.13 4.63
C ALA A 622 -24.81 28.83 4.89
N ILE A 623 -24.48 27.65 5.44
CA ILE A 623 -23.09 27.22 5.65
C ILE A 623 -22.37 27.07 4.30
N ASN A 624 -22.97 26.41 3.31
CA ASN A 624 -22.35 26.26 1.98
C ASN A 624 -22.17 27.61 1.27
N ALA A 625 -23.10 28.55 1.45
CA ALA A 625 -22.97 29.90 0.94
C ALA A 625 -21.81 30.64 1.62
N MET A 626 -21.61 30.49 2.93
CA MET A 626 -20.46 31.08 3.63
C MET A 626 -19.12 30.46 3.22
N ILE A 627 -19.09 29.16 2.90
CA ILE A 627 -17.91 28.53 2.27
C ILE A 627 -17.62 29.19 0.91
N ALA A 628 -18.65 29.40 0.09
CA ALA A 628 -18.51 30.09 -1.20
C ALA A 628 -18.04 31.55 -1.01
N VAL A 629 -18.59 32.29 -0.03
CA VAL A 629 -18.13 33.67 0.29
C VAL A 629 -16.66 33.66 0.71
N ALA A 630 -16.23 32.72 1.56
CA ALA A 630 -14.84 32.64 1.99
C ALA A 630 -13.87 32.44 0.81
N ARG A 631 -14.33 31.78 -0.26
CA ARG A 631 -13.54 31.40 -1.44
C ARG A 631 -13.60 32.40 -2.59
N SER A 632 -14.67 33.18 -2.70
CA SER A 632 -14.88 34.14 -3.80
C SER A 632 -14.84 35.60 -3.33
N GLY A 633 -14.89 35.85 -2.03
CA GLY A 633 -14.91 37.18 -1.43
C GLY A 633 -13.54 37.73 -1.08
N ASP A 634 -13.56 38.87 -0.40
CA ASP A 634 -12.37 39.57 0.07
C ASP A 634 -12.41 39.83 1.58
N LYS A 635 -11.27 40.29 2.13
CA LYS A 635 -11.08 40.48 3.57
C LYS A 635 -12.14 41.37 4.23
N SER A 636 -12.76 42.30 3.49
CA SER A 636 -13.79 43.19 4.04
C SER A 636 -15.08 42.45 4.44
N MET A 637 -15.30 41.24 3.92
CA MET A 637 -16.49 40.43 4.19
C MET A 637 -16.36 39.57 5.46
N LEU A 638 -15.16 39.47 6.06
CA LEU A 638 -14.91 38.64 7.24
C LEU A 638 -15.87 38.95 8.41
N PRO A 639 -16.12 40.23 8.80
CA PRO A 639 -17.02 40.53 9.91
C PRO A 639 -18.44 40.02 9.67
N GLN A 640 -18.99 40.26 8.47
CA GLN A 640 -20.35 39.87 8.11
C GLN A 640 -20.49 38.33 8.02
N LEU A 641 -19.46 37.65 7.50
CA LEU A 641 -19.41 36.19 7.45
C LEU A 641 -19.40 35.58 8.86
N VAL A 642 -18.53 36.08 9.74
CA VAL A 642 -18.46 35.62 11.14
C VAL A 642 -19.78 35.87 11.88
N GLU A 643 -20.38 37.04 11.69
CA GLU A 643 -21.70 37.35 12.27
C GLU A 643 -22.76 36.35 11.80
N LYS A 644 -22.79 36.06 10.49
CA LYS A 644 -23.73 35.11 9.88
C LYS A 644 -23.55 33.69 10.42
N LEU A 645 -22.32 33.18 10.48
CA LEU A 645 -22.04 31.87 11.05
C LEU A 645 -22.41 31.81 12.54
N GLY A 646 -22.14 32.90 13.27
CA GLY A 646 -22.42 33.04 14.69
C GLY A 646 -23.90 33.22 15.04
N SER A 647 -24.78 33.41 14.04
CA SER A 647 -26.24 33.52 14.21
C SER A 647 -26.96 32.18 13.99
N LEU A 648 -26.27 31.14 13.52
CA LEU A 648 -26.88 29.85 13.21
C LEU A 648 -27.18 29.05 14.50
N PRO A 649 -28.27 28.25 14.54
CA PRO A 649 -28.74 27.58 15.76
C PRO A 649 -27.94 26.29 16.06
N THR A 650 -26.70 26.43 16.55
CA THR A 650 -25.76 25.31 16.78
C THR A 650 -26.30 24.18 17.66
N SER A 651 -27.15 24.47 18.64
CA SER A 651 -27.73 23.47 19.55
C SER A 651 -28.69 22.48 18.88
N ARG A 652 -29.12 22.73 17.64
CA ARG A 652 -30.01 21.86 16.86
C ARG A 652 -29.35 21.29 15.60
N MET A 653 -28.05 21.53 15.43
CA MET A 653 -27.33 21.08 14.25
C MET A 653 -27.02 19.58 14.33
N THR A 654 -27.07 18.93 13.17
CA THR A 654 -26.52 17.57 13.02
C THR A 654 -25.00 17.60 13.07
N GLU A 655 -24.37 16.43 13.22
CA GLU A 655 -22.92 16.28 13.14
C GLU A 655 -22.34 16.88 11.85
N ASP A 656 -22.90 16.51 10.68
CA ASP A 656 -22.49 17.06 9.37
C ASP A 656 -22.58 18.59 9.31
N GLN A 657 -23.60 19.19 9.93
CA GLN A 657 -23.76 20.64 9.98
C GLN A 657 -22.71 21.29 10.89
N LEU A 658 -22.36 20.66 12.01
CA LEU A 658 -21.28 21.14 12.90
C LEU A 658 -19.90 21.03 12.23
N LEU A 659 -19.64 19.95 11.51
CA LEU A 659 -18.41 19.77 10.72
C LEU A 659 -18.32 20.82 9.61
N ALA A 660 -19.41 21.03 8.86
CA ALA A 660 -19.45 22.04 7.81
C ALA A 660 -19.36 23.48 8.36
N LEU A 661 -19.99 23.76 9.50
CA LEU A 661 -19.87 25.04 10.21
C LEU A 661 -18.41 25.30 10.62
N SER A 662 -17.74 24.29 11.17
CA SER A 662 -16.35 24.37 11.58
C SER A 662 -15.44 24.65 10.38
N ARG A 663 -15.67 23.93 9.27
CA ARG A 663 -14.96 24.18 8.00
C ARG A 663 -15.20 25.60 7.46
N ALA A 664 -16.42 26.13 7.56
CA ALA A 664 -16.75 27.48 7.12
C ALA A 664 -16.01 28.56 7.92
N TYR A 665 -15.94 28.43 9.25
CA TYR A 665 -15.10 29.31 10.08
C TYR A 665 -13.62 29.19 9.70
N GLY A 666 -13.13 27.96 9.55
CA GLY A 666 -11.74 27.70 9.18
C GLY A 666 -11.38 28.40 7.86
N LEU A 667 -12.19 28.19 6.81
CA LEU A 667 -11.99 28.82 5.51
C LEU A 667 -12.08 30.34 5.56
N ALA A 668 -13.01 30.91 6.34
CA ALA A 668 -13.09 32.35 6.53
C ALA A 668 -11.78 32.92 7.08
N PHE A 669 -11.18 32.26 8.07
CA PHE A 669 -9.93 32.72 8.66
C PHE A 669 -8.72 32.53 7.75
N ILE A 670 -8.70 31.41 7.02
CA ILE A 670 -7.63 31.08 6.07
C ILE A 670 -7.63 32.06 4.89
N ARG A 671 -8.79 32.33 4.30
CA ARG A 671 -8.91 33.08 3.04
C ARG A 671 -9.14 34.57 3.23
N LEU A 672 -9.95 34.95 4.22
CA LEU A 672 -10.30 36.36 4.48
C LEU A 672 -9.47 36.98 5.61
N GLY A 673 -8.74 36.17 6.38
CA GLY A 673 -7.77 36.59 7.39
C GLY A 673 -8.21 36.30 8.83
N LYS A 674 -7.24 36.37 9.75
CA LYS A 674 -7.46 36.12 11.18
C LYS A 674 -8.35 37.24 11.79
N PRO A 675 -9.38 36.91 12.58
CA PRO A 675 -10.15 37.91 13.31
C PRO A 675 -9.30 38.62 14.36
N ASP A 676 -9.70 39.83 14.75
CA ASP A 676 -9.09 40.51 15.90
C ASP A 676 -9.33 39.74 17.21
N ALA A 677 -8.59 40.07 18.27
CA ALA A 677 -8.63 39.33 19.53
C ALA A 677 -10.02 39.33 20.21
N ALA A 678 -10.78 40.42 20.10
CA ALA A 678 -12.11 40.51 20.72
C ALA A 678 -13.12 39.62 19.98
N THR A 679 -13.08 39.66 18.65
CA THR A 679 -13.88 38.82 17.77
C THR A 679 -13.48 37.35 17.93
N ALA A 680 -12.19 37.03 17.95
CA ALA A 680 -11.68 35.69 18.18
C ALA A 680 -12.18 35.11 19.51
N LYS A 681 -12.10 35.89 20.59
CA LYS A 681 -12.63 35.51 21.89
C LYS A 681 -14.15 35.27 21.84
N SER A 682 -14.90 36.17 21.20
CA SER A 682 -16.36 36.03 21.07
C SER A 682 -16.77 34.75 20.33
N ILE A 683 -16.04 34.39 19.27
CA ILE A 683 -16.26 33.14 18.54
C ILE A 683 -15.89 31.94 19.41
N ALA A 684 -14.72 31.98 20.08
CA ALA A 684 -14.30 30.91 20.98
C ALA A 684 -15.32 30.67 22.11
N ASP A 685 -15.85 31.72 22.74
CA ASP A 685 -16.87 31.62 23.78
C ASP A 685 -18.17 30.94 23.28
N LYS A 686 -18.50 31.10 21.99
CA LYS A 686 -19.66 30.43 21.35
C LYS A 686 -19.38 28.97 20.97
N LEU A 687 -18.14 28.63 20.62
CA LEU A 687 -17.76 27.27 20.21
C LEU A 687 -17.42 26.37 21.39
N LEU A 688 -16.90 26.91 22.49
CA LEU A 688 -16.51 26.16 23.69
C LEU A 688 -17.64 25.27 24.27
N PRO A 689 -18.91 25.70 24.34
CA PRO A 689 -20.00 24.83 24.82
C PRO A 689 -20.24 23.58 23.96
N LEU A 690 -19.70 23.54 22.73
CA LEU A 690 -19.79 22.39 21.83
C LEU A 690 -18.62 21.40 22.01
N PHE A 691 -17.61 21.73 22.84
CA PHE A 691 -16.39 20.95 23.06
C PHE A 691 -16.19 20.62 24.56
N PRO A 692 -16.06 19.34 24.96
CA PRO A 692 -16.05 18.16 24.11
C PRO A 692 -17.45 17.76 23.63
N ASN A 693 -17.53 17.34 22.37
CA ASN A 693 -18.66 16.73 21.71
C ASN A 693 -18.61 15.19 21.84
N GLN A 694 -19.73 14.52 21.56
CA GLN A 694 -19.79 13.06 21.45
C GLN A 694 -19.14 12.54 20.15
N SER A 695 -19.16 13.34 19.08
CA SER A 695 -18.44 13.04 17.86
C SER A 695 -16.96 13.41 17.98
N GLU A 696 -16.11 12.40 17.76
CA GLU A 696 -14.67 12.55 17.69
C GLU A 696 -14.25 13.49 16.55
N SER A 697 -14.90 13.40 15.39
CA SER A 697 -14.62 14.26 14.24
C SER A 697 -14.99 15.71 14.51
N VAL A 698 -16.10 15.96 15.22
CA VAL A 698 -16.45 17.32 15.67
C VAL A 698 -15.42 17.84 16.68
N ASN A 699 -14.95 17.00 17.61
CA ASN A 699 -13.89 17.38 18.53
C ASN A 699 -12.61 17.79 17.82
N ARG A 700 -12.21 17.07 16.78
CA ARG A 700 -11.02 17.39 15.98
C ARG A 700 -11.08 18.79 15.37
N GLU A 701 -12.20 19.09 14.72
CA GLU A 701 -12.40 20.37 14.03
C GLU A 701 -12.54 21.54 15.02
N LEU A 702 -13.30 21.35 16.11
CA LEU A 702 -13.45 22.37 17.16
C LEU A 702 -12.14 22.62 17.90
N ALA A 703 -11.36 21.58 18.21
CA ALA A 703 -10.06 21.74 18.84
C ALA A 703 -9.11 22.56 17.96
N ALA A 704 -9.06 22.28 16.65
CA ALA A 704 -8.24 23.04 15.71
C ALA A 704 -8.65 24.52 15.64
N LEU A 705 -9.96 24.81 15.58
CA LEU A 705 -10.48 26.18 15.61
C LEU A 705 -10.16 26.91 16.91
N LEU A 706 -10.44 26.30 18.06
CA LEU A 706 -10.20 26.92 19.36
C LEU A 706 -8.71 27.17 19.63
N VAL A 707 -7.84 26.26 19.17
CA VAL A 707 -6.38 26.42 19.17
C VAL A 707 -5.96 27.59 18.27
N TYR A 708 -6.50 27.68 17.05
CA TYR A 708 -6.22 28.78 16.12
C TYR A 708 -6.66 30.15 16.67
N LEU A 709 -7.78 30.17 17.38
CA LEU A 709 -8.31 31.34 18.07
C LEU A 709 -7.59 31.64 19.41
N GLU A 710 -6.56 30.85 19.75
CA GLU A 710 -5.72 31.01 20.95
C GLU A 710 -6.54 30.97 22.26
N SER A 711 -7.62 30.19 22.32
CA SER A 711 -8.46 30.06 23.51
C SER A 711 -7.81 29.16 24.56
N PRO A 712 -7.41 29.64 25.75
CA PRO A 712 -6.80 28.80 26.79
C PRO A 712 -7.76 27.73 27.33
N ALA A 713 -9.07 27.98 27.24
CA ALA A 713 -10.11 27.08 27.74
C ALA A 713 -10.20 25.75 26.96
N VAL A 714 -9.57 25.64 25.78
CA VAL A 714 -9.49 24.37 25.03
C VAL A 714 -8.50 23.38 25.65
N ILE A 715 -7.50 23.87 26.37
CA ILE A 715 -6.32 23.07 26.75
C ILE A 715 -6.70 21.92 27.68
N GLU A 716 -7.43 22.21 28.76
CA GLU A 716 -7.77 21.18 29.76
C GLU A 716 -8.71 20.10 29.16
N PRO A 717 -9.81 20.43 28.46
CA PRO A 717 -10.63 19.42 27.81
C PRO A 717 -9.87 18.63 26.73
N ALA A 718 -9.01 19.28 25.92
CA ALA A 718 -8.22 18.59 24.90
C ALA A 718 -7.19 17.61 25.51
N LEU A 719 -6.56 17.97 26.64
CA LEU A 719 -5.68 17.04 27.36
C LEU A 719 -6.46 15.89 28.01
N LYS A 720 -7.70 16.13 28.47
CA LYS A 720 -8.58 15.05 28.94
C LYS A 720 -8.97 14.11 27.80
N LEU A 721 -9.27 14.63 26.61
CA LEU A 721 -9.55 13.81 25.42
C LEU A 721 -8.31 13.04 24.97
N LEU A 722 -7.13 13.67 24.96
CA LEU A 722 -5.85 13.00 24.72
C LEU A 722 -5.68 11.80 25.67
N SER A 723 -5.96 11.97 26.96
CA SER A 723 -5.86 10.87 27.91
C SER A 723 -6.99 9.85 27.77
N ALA A 724 -8.21 10.25 27.41
CA ALA A 724 -9.37 9.35 27.34
C ALA A 724 -9.51 8.63 26.00
N ALA A 725 -8.85 9.11 24.95
CA ALA A 725 -8.91 8.57 23.60
C ALA A 725 -8.50 7.09 23.56
N GLN A 726 -9.29 6.32 22.80
CA GLN A 726 -9.16 4.87 22.73
C GLN A 726 -8.08 4.41 21.73
N THR A 727 -7.78 5.26 20.74
CA THR A 727 -6.84 4.97 19.65
C THR A 727 -5.66 5.94 19.69
N GLN A 728 -4.50 5.49 19.24
CA GLN A 728 -3.31 6.35 19.17
C GLN A 728 -3.45 7.46 18.11
N GLU A 729 -4.27 7.24 17.09
CA GLU A 729 -4.56 8.20 16.01
C GLU A 729 -5.28 9.42 16.58
N GLU A 730 -6.31 9.19 17.39
CA GLU A 730 -7.05 10.26 18.08
C GLU A 730 -6.13 11.00 19.06
N GLN A 731 -5.35 10.27 19.86
CA GLN A 731 -4.36 10.87 20.76
C GLN A 731 -3.35 11.75 20.00
N LEU A 732 -2.80 11.23 18.91
CA LEU A 732 -1.83 11.94 18.07
C LEU A 732 -2.42 13.21 17.47
N TYR A 733 -3.72 13.23 17.14
CA TYR A 733 -4.36 14.44 16.65
C TYR A 733 -4.36 15.56 17.69
N TYR A 734 -4.72 15.29 18.95
CA TYR A 734 -4.70 16.30 20.01
C TYR A 734 -3.29 16.84 20.26
N VAL A 735 -2.30 15.96 20.22
CA VAL A 735 -0.88 16.35 20.36
C VAL A 735 -0.43 17.19 19.17
N LEU A 736 -0.86 16.85 17.96
CA LEU A 736 -0.63 17.65 16.77
C LEU A 736 -1.21 19.05 16.94
N VAL A 737 -2.48 19.21 17.33
CA VAL A 737 -3.08 20.56 17.41
C VAL A 737 -2.53 21.39 18.56
N LEU A 738 -2.38 20.80 19.77
CA LEU A 738 -1.92 21.51 20.97
C LEU A 738 -0.49 22.07 20.84
N ARG A 739 0.34 21.52 19.96
CA ARG A 739 1.69 22.03 19.67
C ARG A 739 1.71 23.51 19.25
N ASN A 740 0.60 24.01 18.68
CA ASN A 740 0.49 25.37 18.19
C ASN A 740 0.30 26.39 19.32
N ILE A 741 -0.14 25.95 20.49
CA ILE A 741 -0.36 26.78 21.68
C ILE A 741 0.46 26.29 22.88
N SER A 742 1.58 25.58 22.65
CA SER A 742 2.46 25.09 23.72
C SER A 742 2.89 26.17 24.74
N PRO A 743 3.05 27.45 24.38
CA PRO A 743 3.35 28.49 25.38
C PRO A 743 2.18 28.78 26.33
N LEU A 744 0.93 28.50 25.94
CA LEU A 744 -0.26 28.72 26.78
C LEU A 744 -0.48 27.59 27.79
N LEU A 745 0.14 26.43 27.60
CA LEU A 745 0.07 25.32 28.56
C LEU A 745 0.82 25.70 29.84
N THR A 746 0.28 25.30 31.00
CA THR A 746 1.01 25.40 32.28
C THR A 746 2.21 24.45 32.30
N MET A 747 3.16 24.65 33.22
CA MET A 747 4.34 23.78 33.34
C MET A 747 3.96 22.30 33.48
N GLU A 748 2.96 21.98 34.31
CA GLU A 748 2.47 20.61 34.48
C GLU A 748 1.84 20.07 33.21
N GLN A 749 1.01 20.86 32.51
CA GLN A 749 0.42 20.46 31.23
C GLN A 749 1.48 20.21 30.14
N ARG A 750 2.54 21.02 30.09
CA ARG A 750 3.68 20.80 29.19
C ARG A 750 4.38 19.48 29.50
N LYS A 751 4.58 19.16 30.79
CA LYS A 751 5.15 17.85 31.17
C LYS A 751 4.28 16.70 30.69
N VAL A 752 2.95 16.77 30.83
CA VAL A 752 2.00 15.77 30.31
C VAL A 752 2.14 15.64 28.78
N PHE A 753 2.08 16.76 28.07
CA PHE A 753 2.18 16.82 26.61
C PHE A 753 3.48 16.19 26.08
N PHE A 754 4.64 16.61 26.60
CA PHE A 754 5.93 16.06 26.16
C PHE A 754 6.16 14.62 26.62
N SER A 755 5.66 14.25 27.80
CA SER A 755 5.70 12.87 28.26
C SER A 755 4.95 11.96 27.31
N TRP A 756 3.75 12.35 26.84
CA TRP A 756 2.98 11.57 25.86
C TRP A 756 3.74 11.38 24.56
N ILE A 757 4.39 12.43 24.02
CA ILE A 757 5.15 12.31 22.77
C ILE A 757 6.28 11.27 22.92
N SER A 758 7.07 11.39 23.99
CA SER A 758 8.17 10.47 24.28
C SER A 758 7.68 9.03 24.47
N MET A 759 6.53 8.88 25.11
CA MET A 759 5.81 7.63 25.25
C MET A 759 5.36 7.06 23.89
N GLY A 760 4.73 7.86 23.04
CA GLY A 760 4.32 7.49 21.69
C GLY A 760 5.49 7.03 20.82
N GLN A 761 6.69 7.57 21.01
CA GLN A 761 7.89 7.10 20.30
C GLN A 761 8.35 5.71 20.72
N GLN A 762 8.21 5.40 22.02
CA GLN A 762 8.63 4.13 22.59
C GLN A 762 7.60 3.02 22.32
N LYS A 763 6.30 3.29 22.51
CA LYS A 763 5.25 2.27 22.46
C LYS A 763 4.29 2.38 21.27
N GLY A 764 4.25 3.53 20.60
CA GLY A 764 3.35 3.76 19.46
C GLY A 764 3.73 2.88 18.26
N ARG A 765 2.71 2.51 17.48
CA ARG A 765 2.88 1.65 16.30
C ARG A 765 2.44 2.38 15.05
N GLY A 766 3.25 2.35 14.00
CA GLY A 766 2.88 2.99 12.75
C GLY A 766 3.94 2.76 11.68
N GLY A 767 3.67 3.28 10.49
CA GLY A 767 4.58 3.22 9.36
C GLY A 767 5.85 4.04 9.57
N ASN A 768 6.70 4.07 8.54
CA ASN A 768 8.01 4.71 8.57
C ASN A 768 7.97 6.20 8.98
N SER A 769 6.87 6.91 8.72
CA SER A 769 6.73 8.34 9.04
C SER A 769 6.27 8.60 10.48
N PHE A 770 5.67 7.63 11.17
CA PHE A 770 5.02 7.82 12.47
C PHE A 770 5.92 8.49 13.53
N ARG A 771 7.09 7.90 13.79
CA ARG A 771 8.03 8.44 14.81
C ARG A 771 8.59 9.81 14.41
N LYS A 772 8.77 10.03 13.11
CA LYS A 772 9.30 11.28 12.56
C LYS A 772 8.29 12.43 12.72
N PHE A 773 6.98 12.15 12.61
CA PHE A 773 5.96 13.12 12.96
C PHE A 773 6.01 13.49 14.44
N LEU A 774 6.15 12.52 15.34
CA LEU A 774 6.29 12.78 16.78
C LEU A 774 7.53 13.64 17.10
N ASP A 775 8.68 13.34 16.49
CA ASP A 775 9.88 14.15 16.63
C ASP A 775 9.63 15.59 16.16
N ARG A 776 8.99 15.76 15.00
CA ARG A 776 8.69 17.09 14.47
C ARG A 776 7.71 17.85 15.36
N ILE A 777 6.67 17.19 15.90
CA ILE A 777 5.73 17.80 16.85
C ILE A 777 6.46 18.24 18.12
N ARG A 778 7.34 17.39 18.67
CA ARG A 778 8.16 17.73 19.85
C ARG A 778 9.00 18.97 19.59
N THR A 779 9.76 18.98 18.51
CA THR A 779 10.65 20.09 18.17
C THR A 779 9.86 21.37 17.96
N ASP A 780 8.79 21.32 17.16
CA ASP A 780 7.94 22.48 16.87
C ASP A 780 7.27 23.04 18.14
N ALA A 781 6.85 22.19 19.08
CA ALA A 781 6.31 22.63 20.35
C ALA A 781 7.38 23.24 21.28
N ALA A 782 8.57 22.65 21.33
CA ALA A 782 9.67 23.09 22.18
C ALA A 782 10.28 24.41 21.71
N GLU A 783 10.36 24.63 20.39
CA GLU A 783 10.90 25.84 19.79
C GLU A 783 10.11 27.10 20.17
N LYS A 784 8.80 26.97 20.41
CA LYS A 784 7.92 28.07 20.84
C LYS A 784 8.06 28.44 22.31
N LEU A 785 8.72 27.60 23.13
CA LEU A 785 8.90 27.87 24.55
C LEU A 785 10.02 28.87 24.82
N THR A 786 9.89 29.59 25.93
CA THR A 786 10.97 30.42 26.47
C THR A 786 12.21 29.56 26.78
N GLU A 787 13.40 30.16 26.78
CA GLU A 787 14.64 29.46 27.12
C GLU A 787 14.59 28.84 28.52
N ALA A 788 14.04 29.58 29.50
CA ALA A 788 13.87 29.10 30.87
C ALA A 788 12.96 27.86 30.94
N ASP A 789 11.82 27.89 30.26
CA ASP A 789 10.90 26.74 30.22
C ASP A 789 11.53 25.53 29.52
N ARG A 790 12.29 25.75 28.43
CA ARG A 790 12.99 24.70 27.70
C ARG A 790 14.04 24.02 28.56
N LEU A 791 14.79 24.80 29.35
CA LEU A 791 15.78 24.27 30.29
C LEU A 791 15.11 23.46 31.40
N ALA A 792 14.00 23.97 31.96
CA ALA A 792 13.23 23.29 33.00
C ALA A 792 12.59 21.97 32.52
N LEU A 793 12.23 21.88 31.24
CA LEU A 793 11.61 20.70 30.63
C LEU A 793 12.60 19.79 29.90
N LYS A 794 13.91 20.09 29.92
CA LYS A 794 14.93 19.41 29.11
C LYS A 794 14.84 17.89 29.19
N GLU A 795 14.79 17.33 30.41
CA GLU A 795 14.74 15.88 30.59
C GLU A 795 13.43 15.27 30.08
N VAL A 796 12.30 15.99 30.14
CA VAL A 796 11.01 15.51 29.64
C VAL A 796 10.94 15.59 28.11
N ILE A 797 11.44 16.69 27.54
CA ILE A 797 11.55 16.88 26.08
C ILE A 797 12.47 15.82 25.49
N GLU A 798 13.62 15.54 26.12
CA GLU A 798 14.58 14.51 25.69
C GLU A 798 14.10 13.08 25.99
N GLY A 799 12.94 12.90 26.63
CA GLY A 799 12.39 11.58 26.96
C GLY A 799 13.19 10.80 28.01
N LYS A 800 13.95 11.51 28.86
CA LYS A 800 14.69 10.96 30.00
C LYS A 800 13.87 10.92 31.29
N ALA A 801 12.85 11.78 31.39
CA ALA A 801 11.91 11.83 32.49
C ALA A 801 10.46 11.86 31.97
N PHE A 802 9.53 11.30 32.72
CA PHE A 802 8.12 11.21 32.35
C PHE A 802 7.23 11.53 33.54
N VAL A 803 6.10 12.18 33.28
CA VAL A 803 5.01 12.27 34.25
C VAL A 803 4.00 11.16 33.92
N GLU A 804 3.76 10.28 34.87
CA GLU A 804 2.99 9.03 34.77
C GLU A 804 1.46 9.24 34.65
N THR A 805 1.04 10.34 34.03
CA THR A 805 -0.38 10.73 33.91
C THR A 805 -1.05 10.21 32.64
N VAL A 806 -0.29 9.69 31.68
CA VAL A 806 -0.89 9.16 30.44
C VAL A 806 -0.59 7.68 30.29
N LYS A 807 -1.59 6.85 30.58
CA LYS A 807 -1.56 5.43 30.25
C LYS A 807 -1.60 5.30 28.73
N LEU A 808 -0.47 4.90 28.15
CA LEU A 808 -0.38 4.47 26.76
C LEU A 808 -1.02 3.11 26.49
N GLU A 809 -1.34 2.37 27.55
CA GLU A 809 -2.23 1.24 27.44
C GLU A 809 -3.64 1.79 27.39
N THR A 810 -4.42 1.38 26.40
CA THR A 810 -5.82 1.76 26.18
C THR A 810 -6.48 2.16 27.49
N THR A 811 -6.98 3.40 27.63
CA THR A 811 -7.51 3.93 28.90
C THR A 811 -8.82 3.32 29.34
N ARG A 812 -9.25 2.26 28.65
CA ARG A 812 -10.30 1.37 29.07
C ARG A 812 -9.92 0.79 30.43
N GLN A 813 -10.68 1.17 31.45
CA GLN A 813 -10.54 0.61 32.78
C GLN A 813 -10.96 -0.85 32.74
N PHE A 814 -10.43 -1.65 33.66
CA PHE A 814 -10.95 -2.99 33.88
C PHE A 814 -12.46 -2.89 34.16
N VAL A 815 -13.26 -3.56 33.34
CA VAL A 815 -14.72 -3.62 33.47
C VAL A 815 -15.10 -4.86 34.25
N HIS A 816 -14.68 -6.03 33.76
CA HIS A 816 -15.01 -7.30 34.36
C HIS A 816 -14.01 -8.37 33.93
N ASN A 817 -13.78 -9.39 34.77
CA ASN A 817 -13.02 -10.57 34.37
C ASN A 817 -13.98 -11.58 33.75
N TRP A 818 -14.35 -11.32 32.50
CA TRP A 818 -15.37 -12.08 31.77
C TRP A 818 -15.08 -13.58 31.77
N GLN A 819 -16.08 -14.36 32.15
CA GLN A 819 -16.16 -15.81 32.06
C GLN A 819 -17.18 -16.22 30.98
N ALA A 820 -17.12 -17.47 30.51
CA ALA A 820 -18.05 -17.94 29.49
C ALA A 820 -19.51 -17.92 29.99
N GLU A 821 -19.70 -18.17 31.30
CA GLU A 821 -20.98 -18.19 31.98
C GLU A 821 -21.67 -16.81 31.99
N ASP A 822 -20.90 -15.72 31.95
CA ASP A 822 -21.44 -14.34 31.96
C ASP A 822 -22.24 -14.02 30.69
N PHE A 823 -21.98 -14.77 29.61
CA PHE A 823 -22.65 -14.61 28.32
C PHE A 823 -23.70 -15.68 28.04
N ALA A 824 -23.81 -16.73 28.85
CA ALA A 824 -24.66 -17.90 28.57
C ALA A 824 -26.12 -17.52 28.27
N ALA A 825 -26.66 -16.52 28.98
CA ALA A 825 -28.02 -16.02 28.77
C ALA A 825 -28.17 -15.04 27.58
N SER A 826 -27.06 -14.53 27.03
CA SER A 826 -27.03 -13.47 26.00
C SER A 826 -26.43 -13.93 24.66
N LEU A 827 -26.11 -15.22 24.49
CA LEU A 827 -25.55 -15.75 23.24
C LEU A 827 -26.49 -15.61 22.05
N GLY A 828 -27.81 -15.53 22.27
CA GLY A 828 -28.79 -15.27 21.20
C GLY A 828 -28.82 -13.81 20.77
N ASP A 829 -28.31 -12.90 21.59
CA ASP A 829 -28.44 -11.46 21.34
C ASP A 829 -27.44 -10.97 20.29
N VAL A 830 -26.41 -11.75 19.94
CA VAL A 830 -25.44 -11.41 18.89
C VAL A 830 -26.00 -11.57 17.47
N GLU A 831 -27.25 -12.01 17.33
CA GLU A 831 -27.90 -12.31 16.05
C GLU A 831 -28.73 -11.16 15.48
N LYS A 832 -28.97 -10.09 16.25
CA LYS A 832 -29.77 -8.92 15.84
C LYS A 832 -29.54 -7.70 16.75
N GLY A 833 -29.79 -6.50 16.23
CA GLY A 833 -29.73 -5.26 17.03
C GLY A 833 -28.34 -4.87 17.55
N ARG A 834 -27.28 -5.43 16.95
CA ARG A 834 -25.87 -5.14 17.27
C ARG A 834 -25.33 -4.02 16.40
N SER A 835 -24.19 -3.45 16.78
CA SER A 835 -23.54 -2.39 15.99
C SER A 835 -22.24 -2.85 15.35
N PHE A 836 -22.19 -2.75 14.02
CA PHE A 836 -20.99 -3.04 13.25
C PHE A 836 -19.80 -2.16 13.68
N GLU A 837 -20.02 -0.84 13.79
CA GLU A 837 -18.96 0.11 14.14
C GLU A 837 -18.44 -0.11 15.56
N LYS A 838 -19.33 -0.41 16.51
CA LYS A 838 -18.92 -0.72 17.88
C LYS A 838 -18.18 -2.06 17.96
N GLY A 839 -18.60 -3.05 17.18
CA GLY A 839 -17.92 -4.34 17.11
C GLY A 839 -16.52 -4.24 16.53
N ARG A 840 -16.35 -3.43 15.47
CA ARG A 840 -15.02 -3.10 14.90
C ARG A 840 -14.16 -2.34 15.91
N ALA A 841 -14.71 -1.33 16.57
CA ALA A 841 -13.98 -0.58 17.61
C ALA A 841 -13.57 -1.48 18.78
N ALA A 842 -14.43 -2.43 19.17
CA ALA A 842 -14.12 -3.43 20.21
C ALA A 842 -13.03 -4.42 19.76
N TYR A 843 -13.01 -4.80 18.48
CA TYR A 843 -11.97 -5.65 17.88
C TYR A 843 -10.59 -4.97 17.90
N GLU A 844 -10.55 -3.68 17.59
CA GLU A 844 -9.34 -2.86 17.67
C GLU A 844 -8.90 -2.63 19.11
N ALA A 845 -9.85 -2.32 20.01
CA ALA A 845 -9.58 -2.09 21.42
C ALA A 845 -9.06 -3.33 22.15
N ALA A 846 -9.59 -4.52 21.83
CA ALA A 846 -9.09 -5.80 22.30
C ALA A 846 -7.78 -6.23 21.60
N GLN A 847 -7.27 -5.40 20.68
CA GLN A 847 -6.01 -5.58 19.94
C GLN A 847 -5.96 -6.88 19.12
N CYS A 848 -7.12 -7.43 18.74
CA CYS A 848 -7.20 -8.68 17.99
C CYS A 848 -6.44 -8.59 16.66
N TYR A 849 -6.46 -7.42 16.02
CA TYR A 849 -5.77 -7.14 14.75
C TYR A 849 -4.25 -7.32 14.81
N LYS A 850 -3.62 -7.24 16.00
CA LYS A 850 -2.17 -7.38 16.10
C LYS A 850 -1.71 -8.79 15.75
N CYS A 851 -2.51 -9.78 16.11
CA CYS A 851 -2.17 -11.18 15.92
C CYS A 851 -2.99 -11.82 14.81
N HIS A 852 -4.24 -11.39 14.61
CA HIS A 852 -5.15 -12.04 13.69
C HIS A 852 -5.37 -11.22 12.43
N ARG A 853 -5.44 -11.93 11.30
CA ARG A 853 -5.99 -11.38 10.07
C ARG A 853 -7.51 -11.43 10.14
N PHE A 854 -8.18 -10.34 9.80
CA PHE A 854 -9.62 -10.22 9.70
C PHE A 854 -9.96 -9.30 8.54
N ASP A 855 -10.78 -9.80 7.62
CA ASP A 855 -11.13 -9.12 6.37
C ASP A 855 -9.88 -8.64 5.58
N GLY A 856 -8.86 -9.51 5.53
CA GLY A 856 -7.60 -9.22 4.84
C GLY A 856 -6.65 -8.26 5.57
N GLN A 857 -7.02 -7.72 6.73
CA GLN A 857 -6.23 -6.77 7.51
C GLN A 857 -5.74 -7.38 8.83
N GLY A 858 -4.63 -6.90 9.39
CA GLY A 858 -4.08 -7.38 10.67
C GLY A 858 -2.86 -8.31 10.52
N GLY A 859 -2.39 -8.83 11.66
CA GLY A 859 -1.18 -9.65 11.77
C GLY A 859 -1.38 -11.12 11.39
N ASP A 860 -0.29 -11.86 11.28
CA ASP A 860 -0.25 -13.28 10.90
C ASP A 860 0.34 -14.20 11.98
N THR A 861 0.58 -13.64 13.18
CA THR A 861 1.02 -14.38 14.36
C THR A 861 0.01 -15.47 14.75
N GLY A 862 -1.28 -15.12 14.72
CA GLY A 862 -2.43 -15.98 14.95
C GLY A 862 -3.20 -16.28 13.66
N PRO A 863 -4.21 -17.18 13.71
CA PRO A 863 -4.98 -17.56 12.53
C PRO A 863 -5.78 -16.41 11.94
N ASP A 864 -6.07 -16.48 10.64
CA ASP A 864 -7.09 -15.65 10.02
C ASP A 864 -8.46 -16.01 10.61
N ILE A 865 -9.14 -15.00 11.16
CA ILE A 865 -10.44 -15.14 11.83
C ILE A 865 -11.60 -14.52 11.03
N THR A 866 -11.38 -14.09 9.78
CA THR A 866 -12.44 -13.55 8.89
C THR A 866 -13.61 -14.52 8.77
N GLY A 867 -13.33 -15.82 8.61
CA GLY A 867 -14.36 -16.86 8.50
C GLY A 867 -14.68 -17.55 9.83
N VAL A 868 -14.34 -16.97 10.99
CA VAL A 868 -14.47 -17.68 12.28
C VAL A 868 -15.93 -17.99 12.64
N GLY A 869 -16.86 -17.10 12.31
CA GLY A 869 -18.31 -17.31 12.51
C GLY A 869 -18.91 -18.46 11.69
N ASN A 870 -18.28 -18.85 10.59
CA ASN A 870 -18.70 -19.98 9.77
C ASN A 870 -18.15 -21.32 10.28
N ARG A 871 -17.06 -21.28 11.04
CA ARG A 871 -16.33 -22.47 11.54
C ARG A 871 -16.76 -22.87 12.94
N PHE A 872 -17.18 -21.90 13.76
CA PHE A 872 -17.44 -22.10 15.17
C PHE A 872 -18.71 -21.39 15.64
N ASN A 873 -19.40 -21.98 16.60
CA ASN A 873 -20.61 -21.39 17.20
C ASN A 873 -20.25 -20.26 18.18
N THR A 874 -21.25 -19.46 18.57
CA THR A 874 -21.07 -18.30 19.48
C THR A 874 -20.44 -18.71 20.82
N GLN A 875 -20.83 -19.86 21.38
CA GLN A 875 -20.27 -20.36 22.64
C GLN A 875 -18.77 -20.59 22.53
N TYR A 876 -18.32 -21.21 21.44
CA TYR A 876 -16.90 -21.46 21.19
C TYR A 876 -16.11 -20.14 21.02
N LEU A 877 -16.69 -19.14 20.34
CA LEU A 877 -16.05 -17.82 20.21
C LEU A 877 -15.87 -17.15 21.57
N VAL A 878 -16.92 -17.14 22.40
CA VAL A 878 -16.86 -16.60 23.76
C VAL A 878 -15.78 -17.33 24.57
N GLU A 879 -15.79 -18.66 24.57
CA GLU A 879 -14.81 -19.47 25.30
C GLU A 879 -13.38 -19.22 24.83
N SER A 880 -13.18 -19.02 23.52
CA SER A 880 -11.85 -18.72 22.96
C SER A 880 -11.37 -17.31 23.32
N LEU A 881 -12.28 -16.35 23.51
CA LEU A 881 -11.96 -15.00 23.95
C LEU A 881 -11.65 -14.93 25.46
N VAL A 882 -12.40 -15.67 26.28
CA VAL A 882 -12.25 -15.63 27.75
C VAL A 882 -11.17 -16.58 28.29
N VAL A 883 -11.00 -17.74 27.64
CA VAL A 883 -10.07 -18.80 28.07
C VAL A 883 -9.28 -19.32 26.85
N PRO A 884 -8.40 -18.49 26.26
CA PRO A 884 -7.67 -18.84 25.03
C PRO A 884 -6.76 -20.07 25.18
N SER A 885 -6.37 -20.44 26.41
CA SER A 885 -5.56 -21.64 26.70
C SER A 885 -6.38 -22.94 26.81
N LYS A 886 -7.73 -22.88 26.75
CA LYS A 886 -8.60 -24.07 26.90
C LYS A 886 -8.41 -25.07 25.76
N ALA A 887 -8.24 -24.57 24.54
CA ALA A 887 -7.99 -25.38 23.35
C ALA A 887 -7.06 -24.60 22.41
N ILE A 888 -5.83 -25.06 22.26
CA ILE A 888 -4.82 -24.44 21.39
C ILE A 888 -4.62 -25.37 20.20
N SER A 889 -4.75 -24.84 18.98
CA SER A 889 -4.48 -25.63 17.77
C SER A 889 -3.00 -26.02 17.71
N ASP A 890 -2.71 -27.25 17.27
CA ASP A 890 -1.35 -27.79 17.10
C ASP A 890 -0.44 -26.88 16.26
N GLN A 891 -1.02 -26.12 15.33
CA GLN A 891 -0.27 -25.18 14.50
C GLN A 891 0.26 -23.97 15.31
N TYR A 892 -0.39 -23.60 16.42
CA TYR A 892 -0.12 -22.40 17.21
C TYR A 892 0.31 -22.71 18.66
N VAL A 893 0.46 -23.98 19.04
CA VAL A 893 0.92 -24.36 20.38
C VAL A 893 2.41 -24.06 20.56
N GLY A 894 2.74 -23.31 21.62
CA GLY A 894 4.12 -23.03 22.01
C GLY A 894 4.82 -24.26 22.57
N SER A 895 6.16 -24.26 22.58
CA SER A 895 6.99 -25.23 23.29
C SER A 895 7.63 -24.58 24.52
N MET A 896 7.68 -25.33 25.62
CA MET A 896 8.48 -25.02 26.80
C MET A 896 9.68 -25.96 26.80
N ILE A 897 10.88 -25.39 26.77
CA ILE A 897 12.14 -26.08 26.59
C ILE A 897 13.03 -25.77 27.79
N LEU A 898 13.39 -26.80 28.56
CA LEU A 898 14.41 -26.74 29.59
C LEU A 898 15.75 -27.10 28.95
N THR A 899 16.74 -26.23 29.07
CA THR A 899 18.10 -26.50 28.61
C THR A 899 18.92 -27.22 29.68
N VAL A 900 19.99 -27.89 29.28
CA VAL A 900 20.94 -28.58 30.19
C VAL A 900 21.61 -27.63 31.19
N ASP A 901 21.66 -26.33 30.87
CA ASP A 901 22.17 -25.26 31.73
C ASP A 901 21.14 -24.74 32.73
N GLY A 902 19.89 -25.26 32.67
CA GLY A 902 18.79 -24.93 33.57
C GLY A 902 17.89 -23.78 33.10
N ASP A 903 18.07 -23.27 31.88
CA ASP A 903 17.22 -22.20 31.34
C ASP A 903 15.88 -22.75 30.82
N VAL A 904 14.78 -22.04 31.10
CA VAL A 904 13.47 -22.37 30.56
C VAL A 904 13.09 -21.38 29.46
N ILE A 905 13.08 -21.86 28.22
CA ILE A 905 12.73 -21.10 27.03
C ILE A 905 11.32 -21.47 26.60
N THR A 906 10.41 -20.49 26.60
CA THR A 906 9.02 -20.68 26.15
C THR A 906 8.76 -19.89 24.87
N GLY A 907 8.17 -20.53 23.87
CA GLY A 907 7.80 -19.88 22.62
C GLY A 907 7.44 -20.87 21.51
N ARG A 908 6.97 -20.37 20.36
CA ARG A 908 6.61 -21.22 19.22
C ARG A 908 7.84 -21.63 18.43
N VAL A 909 7.97 -22.93 18.16
CA VAL A 909 9.02 -23.43 17.27
C VAL A 909 8.66 -23.05 15.84
N ILE A 910 9.48 -22.19 15.24
CA ILE A 910 9.29 -21.69 13.87
C ILE A 910 10.08 -22.56 12.88
N GLU A 911 11.24 -23.06 13.32
CA GLU A 911 12.09 -23.93 12.52
C GLU A 911 12.72 -25.00 13.44
N GLU A 912 12.81 -26.22 12.95
CA GLU A 912 13.48 -27.32 13.65
C GLU A 912 14.18 -28.20 12.62
N ASN A 913 15.46 -28.50 12.87
CA ASN A 913 16.25 -29.44 12.08
C ASN A 913 16.94 -30.47 13.00
N ASP A 914 17.83 -31.29 12.45
CA ASP A 914 18.46 -32.39 13.21
C ASP A 914 19.37 -31.91 14.35
N LYS A 915 19.85 -30.66 14.33
CA LYS A 915 20.82 -30.14 15.30
C LYS A 915 20.30 -29.03 16.19
N VAL A 916 19.37 -28.21 15.71
CA VAL A 916 18.87 -27.04 16.46
C VAL A 916 17.36 -26.90 16.34
N ILE A 917 16.75 -26.27 17.34
CA ILE A 917 15.41 -25.70 17.26
C ILE A 917 15.50 -24.18 17.31
N LYS A 918 14.72 -23.50 16.47
CA LYS A 918 14.56 -22.04 16.50
C LYS A 918 13.19 -21.70 17.03
N VAL A 919 13.20 -21.04 18.18
CA VAL A 919 12.01 -20.70 18.95
C VAL A 919 11.79 -19.20 18.87
N ARG A 920 10.58 -18.81 18.46
CA ARG A 920 10.12 -17.44 18.62
C ARG A 920 9.54 -17.29 20.02
N THR A 921 10.28 -16.59 20.88
CA THR A 921 9.93 -16.42 22.30
C THR A 921 8.94 -15.30 22.57
N ASP A 922 8.73 -14.40 21.60
CA ASP A 922 7.70 -13.36 21.64
C ASP A 922 6.92 -13.34 20.31
N PRO A 923 5.57 -13.22 20.32
CA PRO A 923 4.75 -13.31 19.10
C PRO A 923 5.03 -12.22 18.04
N PHE A 924 5.78 -11.18 18.38
CA PHE A 924 6.24 -10.08 17.52
C PHE A 924 7.77 -10.01 17.38
N ALA A 925 8.53 -10.93 17.99
CA ALA A 925 9.99 -10.95 17.86
C ALA A 925 10.42 -11.24 16.42
N LEU A 926 11.26 -10.35 15.89
CA LEU A 926 11.92 -10.50 14.58
C LEU A 926 13.10 -11.49 14.65
N GLN A 927 13.64 -11.74 15.85
CA GLN A 927 14.76 -12.65 16.06
C GLN A 927 14.27 -13.95 16.73
N LEU A 928 14.77 -15.08 16.24
CA LEU A 928 14.49 -16.40 16.80
C LEU A 928 15.62 -16.83 17.74
N VAL A 929 15.27 -17.38 18.90
CA VAL A 929 16.21 -18.02 19.81
C VAL A 929 16.58 -19.38 19.25
N THR A 930 17.86 -19.59 18.94
CA THR A 930 18.36 -20.89 18.45
C THR A 930 18.92 -21.68 19.61
N ILE A 931 18.43 -22.90 19.81
CA ILE A 931 18.83 -23.82 20.88
C ILE A 931 19.36 -25.08 20.21
N ALA A 932 20.58 -25.52 20.55
CA ALA A 932 21.07 -26.81 20.07
C ALA A 932 20.27 -27.94 20.72
N LYS A 933 19.92 -28.97 19.97
CA LYS A 933 19.13 -30.10 20.48
C LYS A 933 19.87 -30.87 21.56
N GLU A 934 21.20 -30.90 21.50
CA GLU A 934 22.05 -31.47 22.55
C GLU A 934 21.99 -30.68 23.86
N ASP A 935 21.64 -29.39 23.79
CA ASP A 935 21.46 -28.53 24.95
C ASP A 935 20.03 -28.60 25.51
N ILE A 936 19.14 -29.42 24.96
CA ILE A 936 17.76 -29.58 25.45
C ILE A 936 17.71 -30.75 26.44
N GLU A 937 17.48 -30.44 27.71
CA GLU A 937 17.22 -31.44 28.74
C GLU A 937 15.78 -31.97 28.64
N GLN A 938 14.80 -31.08 28.45
CA GLN A 938 13.39 -31.45 28.34
C GLN A 938 12.63 -30.51 27.42
N ARG A 939 11.70 -31.06 26.61
CA ARG A 939 10.74 -30.26 25.84
C ARG A 939 9.33 -30.79 26.05
N GLN A 940 8.40 -29.87 26.30
CA GLN A 940 6.98 -30.18 26.39
C GLN A 940 6.15 -29.08 25.70
N GLN A 941 4.94 -29.42 25.27
CA GLN A 941 4.01 -28.42 24.74
C GLN A 941 3.56 -27.47 25.87
N SER A 942 3.49 -26.18 25.55
CA SER A 942 2.94 -25.19 26.46
C SER A 942 1.45 -25.43 26.66
N LYS A 943 1.00 -25.43 27.93
CA LYS A 943 -0.42 -25.42 28.28
C LYS A 943 -1.03 -24.02 28.23
N ILE A 944 -0.25 -23.01 27.87
CA ILE A 944 -0.63 -21.60 27.85
C ILE A 944 -0.58 -21.09 26.41
N SER A 945 -1.65 -20.45 25.96
CA SER A 945 -1.77 -19.83 24.63
C SER A 945 -0.91 -18.59 24.49
N GLU A 946 -0.43 -18.32 23.27
CA GLU A 946 0.19 -17.03 22.92
C GLU A 946 -0.83 -15.89 22.85
N MET A 947 -2.12 -16.19 22.71
CA MET A 947 -3.19 -15.20 22.84
C MET A 947 -3.36 -14.85 24.33
N PRO A 948 -3.13 -13.58 24.74
CA PRO A 948 -3.27 -13.18 26.13
C PRO A 948 -4.69 -13.40 26.66
N GLN A 949 -4.78 -13.90 27.90
CA GLN A 949 -6.07 -13.95 28.59
C GLN A 949 -6.48 -12.55 29.04
N GLY A 950 -7.78 -12.26 29.00
CA GLY A 950 -8.33 -11.01 29.52
C GLY A 950 -8.26 -9.82 28.56
N LEU A 951 -7.97 -10.03 27.27
CA LEU A 951 -7.99 -8.98 26.24
C LEU A 951 -9.32 -8.22 26.16
N ILE A 952 -10.43 -8.89 26.49
CA ILE A 952 -11.77 -8.30 26.49
C ILE A 952 -12.19 -7.72 27.85
N ASN A 953 -11.37 -7.81 28.89
CA ASN A 953 -11.76 -7.42 30.26
C ASN A 953 -12.00 -5.92 30.42
N THR A 954 -11.61 -5.12 29.43
CA THR A 954 -11.82 -3.68 29.38
C THR A 954 -13.01 -3.28 28.48
N LEU A 955 -13.69 -4.26 27.90
CA LEU A 955 -14.93 -4.10 27.14
C LEU A 955 -16.13 -4.28 28.08
N THR A 956 -17.19 -3.49 27.86
CA THR A 956 -18.49 -3.73 28.49
C THR A 956 -19.17 -4.95 27.87
N LYS A 957 -20.18 -5.51 28.57
CA LYS A 957 -20.92 -6.68 28.08
C LYS A 957 -21.47 -6.46 26.67
N GLU A 958 -22.05 -5.28 26.42
CA GLU A 958 -22.60 -4.93 25.10
C GLU A 958 -21.53 -4.86 24.02
N GLU A 959 -20.35 -4.33 24.33
CA GLU A 959 -19.24 -4.26 23.38
C GLU A 959 -18.63 -5.63 23.09
N VAL A 960 -18.62 -6.54 24.06
CA VAL A 960 -18.25 -7.94 23.82
C VAL A 960 -19.28 -8.61 22.89
N LEU A 961 -20.58 -8.35 23.08
CA LEU A 961 -21.62 -8.88 22.19
C LEU A 961 -21.51 -8.28 20.77
N ASP A 962 -21.21 -6.98 20.65
CA ASP A 962 -20.94 -6.32 19.36
C ASP A 962 -19.66 -6.88 18.71
N LEU A 963 -18.59 -7.13 19.48
CA LEU A 963 -17.36 -7.79 19.00
C LEU A 963 -17.66 -9.20 18.47
N ILE A 964 -18.44 -9.99 19.20
CA ILE A 964 -18.80 -11.34 18.77
C ILE A 964 -19.65 -11.29 17.51
N ALA A 965 -20.63 -10.38 17.42
CA ALA A 965 -21.41 -10.17 16.20
C ALA A 965 -20.52 -9.78 15.01
N TYR A 966 -19.56 -8.88 15.22
CA TYR A 966 -18.56 -8.49 14.23
C TYR A 966 -17.72 -9.67 13.73
N LEU A 967 -17.13 -10.44 14.64
CA LEU A 967 -16.36 -11.64 14.30
C LEU A 967 -17.20 -12.70 13.58
N ARG A 968 -18.47 -12.85 13.96
CA ARG A 968 -19.40 -13.80 13.34
C ARG A 968 -19.76 -13.42 11.91
N SER A 969 -20.00 -12.13 11.68
CA SER A 969 -20.35 -11.60 10.35
C SER A 969 -19.19 -11.71 9.34
N GLY A 970 -17.95 -11.89 9.83
CA GLY A 970 -16.76 -11.84 9.00
C GLY A 970 -16.51 -10.46 8.39
N GLY A 971 -16.92 -9.38 9.08
CA GLY A 971 -16.76 -8.01 8.61
C GLY A 971 -17.88 -7.52 7.68
N LYS A 972 -18.96 -8.29 7.52
CA LYS A 972 -20.08 -7.94 6.65
C LYS A 972 -21.08 -7.02 7.35
N LYS A 973 -21.07 -5.73 6.99
CA LYS A 973 -21.94 -4.70 7.59
C LYS A 973 -23.44 -4.92 7.34
N ASP A 974 -23.79 -5.67 6.31
CA ASP A 974 -25.17 -6.02 5.94
C ASP A 974 -25.69 -7.28 6.64
N ASP A 975 -24.88 -7.93 7.48
CA ASP A 975 -25.32 -9.10 8.26
C ASP A 975 -26.55 -8.78 9.13
N LYS A 976 -27.44 -9.76 9.25
CA LYS A 976 -28.67 -9.68 10.07
C LYS A 976 -28.40 -9.23 11.51
N ALA A 977 -27.20 -9.49 12.03
CA ALA A 977 -26.79 -9.06 13.36
C ALA A 977 -26.85 -7.54 13.55
N PHE A 978 -26.66 -6.77 12.48
CA PHE A 978 -26.60 -5.31 12.50
C PHE A 978 -27.90 -4.63 12.02
N GLN A 979 -28.92 -5.43 11.73
CA GLN A 979 -30.24 -4.94 11.36
C GLN A 979 -31.08 -4.69 12.63
N PRO A 980 -31.98 -3.68 12.60
CA PRO A 980 -32.80 -3.26 13.74
C PRO A 980 -33.79 -4.32 14.25
#